data_AF-A0A1N6WZE3-F1
#
_entry.id   AF-A0A1N6WZE3-F1
#
_cell.length_a   1.000
_cell.length_b   1.000
_cell.length_c   1.000
_cell.angle_alpha   90.00
_cell.angle_beta   90.00
_cell.angle_gamma   90.00
#
_symmetry.space_group_name_H-M   'P 1'
#
loop_
_entity.id
_entity.type
_entity.pdbx_description
1 polymer ?
#
loop_
_entity_poly.entity_id
_entity_poly.type
_entity_poly.pdbx_seq_one_letter_code
_entity_poly.pdbx_strand_id
1 'polypeptide(L)'
;MPNVDTLVTDRDGVSTRSDAQGQTTTGRFGSLVAGLPALLTDGAVYAFALWTVLYHAAFLVHLRPSVTFLVWLVCCVLLGAYLVVRRWRRRPTPTSGDDRDERTGSRAATMDRRWLLPTVAAAALAAVTAGLDGISWWVPALAGLAAAVGAVLLTRRAWLALPGTGSDTPVEKPWQSVYALVASGLVGVASLFIARNTPDDVFYVGKSVWIAERDIVPLRDFLFTEQVAPPLSSQPPIASIEVLAGALGRVFGIHAASATWYVLLPVLAVLAALSLWRLIQRWAPRRPVLAFTVALAFLAFVCGDDAALGTFHLPRLHEGKGMFVSAVVPLLWVYLTRWFDTRSRKDLAAIVAISIVATGLTSTSVMILPLVVGAAGLGMLLVGRWRDALVAGVAVMFYPVASVIVTRITLGPMTSVIASAQFFDAEGTYRRTLLVGVLGVICGLALWCGPFLVRRGTPALFAAGAAAAMSLLLVPGVLEALSAGSGLAAVLWRVPWFVPLPALVGLLCTIDVPPLARVATLRAVVGGVLAAVLVGAFAVAGTPMWSARSFVEVHERPTWKLPQQRQKIDFWIWNLDDRPPGLLLAPSTLMRTMPIVTSEVRVVMARNGYLVDYDMNSQFSQDRLKLAAFADGVDEIAPVAELAAAMDRLDVGTVCVYNGNRKARDLAPELGLVKFASRKAPGAVTCYRRTA
;
A
#
# COMPACT_ATOMS: atom_id res chain seq x y z
N MET A 1 -59.54 44.96 -52.16
CA MET A 1 -59.11 46.08 -51.28
C MET A 1 -60.01 46.08 -50.05
N PRO A 2 -59.51 46.34 -48.83
CA PRO A 2 -58.23 46.01 -48.17
C PRO A 2 -58.48 45.15 -46.89
N ASN A 3 -57.54 44.30 -46.43
CA ASN A 3 -56.48 44.57 -45.42
C ASN A 3 -56.97 45.18 -44.08
N VAL A 4 -56.53 44.60 -42.94
CA VAL A 4 -55.70 45.28 -41.91
C VAL A 4 -55.43 44.36 -40.71
N ASP A 5 -54.14 44.27 -40.38
CA ASP A 5 -53.50 43.71 -39.20
C ASP A 5 -53.76 44.49 -37.89
N THR A 6 -53.16 43.99 -36.80
CA THR A 6 -52.61 44.72 -35.62
C THR A 6 -53.51 45.07 -34.42
N LEU A 7 -53.28 44.41 -33.25
CA LEU A 7 -52.51 44.90 -32.08
C LEU A 7 -52.90 44.22 -30.74
N VAL A 8 -51.94 43.49 -30.17
CA VAL A 8 -51.44 43.53 -28.77
C VAL A 8 -52.42 43.83 -27.62
N THR A 9 -52.49 42.90 -26.66
CA THR A 9 -52.21 43.20 -25.23
C THR A 9 -51.85 41.93 -24.47
N ASP A 10 -50.59 41.90 -24.02
CA ASP A 10 -50.00 40.93 -23.11
C ASP A 10 -50.31 41.35 -21.66
N ARG A 11 -50.85 40.41 -20.87
CA ARG A 11 -50.84 40.42 -19.40
C ARG A 11 -51.39 39.09 -18.90
N ASP A 12 -50.49 38.19 -18.53
CA ASP A 12 -50.54 37.51 -17.23
C ASP A 12 -49.21 36.78 -16.98
N GLY A 13 -48.26 37.54 -16.42
CA GLY A 13 -47.03 37.01 -15.86
C GLY A 13 -47.30 36.40 -14.48
N VAL A 14 -47.33 35.07 -14.40
CA VAL A 14 -47.19 34.32 -13.14
C VAL A 14 -46.18 33.18 -13.30
N SER A 15 -44.97 33.44 -12.78
CA SER A 15 -44.08 32.51 -12.07
C SER A 15 -43.75 31.13 -12.70
N THR A 16 -42.67 31.07 -13.48
CA THR A 16 -41.89 29.83 -13.78
C THR A 16 -40.45 29.88 -13.22
N ARG A 17 -40.18 30.70 -12.20
CA ARG A 17 -38.82 30.84 -11.61
C ARG A 17 -38.46 29.85 -10.49
N SER A 18 -39.43 29.13 -9.92
CA SER A 18 -39.18 28.24 -8.77
C SER A 18 -38.52 26.90 -9.16
N ASP A 19 -38.90 26.31 -10.31
CA ASP A 19 -38.44 24.96 -10.67
C ASP A 19 -37.00 24.92 -11.23
N ALA A 20 -36.55 26.01 -11.83
CA ALA A 20 -35.17 26.15 -12.33
C ALA A 20 -34.13 26.31 -11.19
N GLN A 21 -34.53 26.89 -10.04
CA GLN A 21 -33.65 27.01 -8.88
C GLN A 21 -33.50 25.67 -8.14
N GLY A 22 -34.57 24.87 -8.01
CA GLY A 22 -34.51 23.54 -7.38
C GLY A 22 -33.69 22.51 -8.16
N GLN A 23 -33.76 22.51 -9.50
CA GLN A 23 -32.98 21.62 -10.38
C GLN A 23 -31.49 22.00 -10.44
N THR A 24 -31.15 23.28 -10.32
CA THR A 24 -29.74 23.73 -10.34
C THR A 24 -29.01 23.44 -9.02
N THR A 25 -29.69 23.50 -7.86
CA THR A 25 -29.11 23.11 -6.56
C THR A 25 -28.90 21.61 -6.43
N THR A 26 -29.85 20.79 -6.89
CA THR A 26 -29.74 19.31 -6.85
C THR A 26 -28.64 18.79 -7.79
N GLY A 27 -28.49 19.37 -8.98
CA GLY A 27 -27.39 19.06 -9.89
C GLY A 27 -26.00 19.44 -9.35
N ARG A 28 -25.90 20.58 -8.64
CA ARG A 28 -24.64 21.00 -7.99
C ARG A 28 -24.25 20.08 -6.85
N PHE A 29 -25.18 19.70 -5.97
CA PHE A 29 -24.90 18.77 -4.88
C PHE A 29 -24.46 17.40 -5.40
N GLY A 30 -25.16 16.86 -6.40
CA GLY A 30 -24.77 15.61 -7.05
C GLY A 30 -23.36 15.64 -7.63
N SER A 31 -22.98 16.71 -8.33
CA SER A 31 -21.62 16.84 -8.89
C SER A 31 -20.52 16.97 -7.82
N LEU A 32 -20.81 17.59 -6.68
CA LEU A 32 -19.89 17.67 -5.55
C LEU A 32 -19.66 16.30 -4.92
N VAL A 33 -20.73 15.53 -4.70
CA VAL A 33 -20.66 14.17 -4.15
C VAL A 33 -19.90 13.25 -5.10
N ALA A 34 -20.17 13.36 -6.41
CA ALA A 34 -19.45 12.59 -7.43
C ALA A 34 -17.94 12.88 -7.45
N GLY A 35 -17.53 14.11 -7.14
CA GLY A 35 -16.13 14.52 -7.11
C GLY A 35 -15.39 14.19 -5.80
N LEU A 36 -16.09 13.79 -4.74
CA LEU A 36 -15.50 13.67 -3.40
C LEU A 36 -14.38 12.60 -3.30
N PRO A 37 -14.51 11.39 -3.90
CA PRO A 37 -13.41 10.42 -3.90
C PRO A 37 -12.11 10.97 -4.49
N ALA A 38 -12.22 11.71 -5.60
CA ALA A 38 -11.08 12.34 -6.25
C ALA A 38 -10.51 13.47 -5.39
N LEU A 39 -11.36 14.31 -4.79
CA LEU A 39 -10.93 15.40 -3.92
C LEU A 39 -10.14 14.88 -2.70
N LEU A 40 -10.65 13.85 -2.03
CA LEU A 40 -10.02 13.26 -0.84
C LEU A 40 -8.66 12.64 -1.17
N THR A 41 -8.59 11.83 -2.22
CA THR A 41 -7.34 11.16 -2.61
C THR A 41 -6.32 12.12 -3.23
N ASP A 42 -6.72 13.02 -4.14
CA ASP A 42 -5.81 14.04 -4.69
C ASP A 42 -5.30 14.96 -3.56
N GLY A 43 -6.18 15.40 -2.67
CA GLY A 43 -5.83 16.23 -1.51
C GLY A 43 -4.85 15.53 -0.57
N ALA A 44 -5.07 14.25 -0.24
CA ALA A 44 -4.15 13.47 0.57
C ALA A 44 -2.78 13.28 -0.11
N VAL A 45 -2.75 13.07 -1.42
CA VAL A 45 -1.50 12.97 -2.20
C VAL A 45 -0.69 14.25 -2.12
N TYR A 46 -1.30 15.41 -2.37
CA TYR A 46 -0.58 16.68 -2.27
C TYR A 46 -0.16 17.00 -0.83
N ALA A 47 -1.01 16.73 0.15
CA ALA A 47 -0.69 16.95 1.56
C ALA A 47 0.50 16.10 2.01
N PHE A 48 0.51 14.80 1.69
CA PHE A 48 1.61 13.91 2.08
C PHE A 48 2.88 14.13 1.24
N ALA A 49 2.75 14.54 -0.03
CA ALA A 49 3.89 14.99 -0.83
C ALA A 49 4.57 16.21 -0.19
N LEU A 50 3.78 17.20 0.23
CA LEU A 50 4.27 18.37 0.95
C LEU A 50 4.97 17.97 2.25
N TRP A 51 4.37 17.08 3.05
CA TRP A 51 5.00 16.53 4.25
C TRP A 51 6.37 15.94 3.95
N THR A 52 6.48 15.10 2.92
CA THR A 52 7.73 14.41 2.57
C THR A 52 8.81 15.39 2.09
N VAL A 53 8.44 16.42 1.33
CA VAL A 53 9.36 17.50 0.94
C VAL A 53 9.83 18.29 2.16
N LEU A 54 8.92 18.68 3.06
CA LEU A 54 9.26 19.39 4.29
C LEU A 54 10.14 18.55 5.20
N TYR A 55 9.88 17.25 5.30
CA TYR A 55 10.71 16.30 6.02
C TYR A 55 12.14 16.23 5.45
N HIS A 56 12.28 16.08 4.13
CA HIS A 56 13.62 16.07 3.51
C HIS A 56 14.33 17.42 3.64
N ALA A 57 13.60 18.53 3.54
CA ALA A 57 14.15 19.87 3.74
C ALA A 57 14.56 20.11 5.21
N ALA A 58 13.83 19.55 6.17
CA ALA A 58 14.12 19.67 7.59
C ALA A 58 15.50 19.11 7.96
N PHE A 59 16.04 18.16 7.20
CA PHE A 59 17.42 17.68 7.38
C PHE A 59 18.47 18.74 7.10
N LEU A 60 18.22 19.67 6.18
CA LEU A 60 19.18 20.73 5.82
C LEU A 60 19.34 21.76 6.95
N VAL A 61 18.35 21.89 7.82
CA VAL A 61 18.27 22.91 8.86
C VAL A 61 18.05 22.32 10.26
N HIS A 62 18.17 21.00 10.40
CA HIS A 62 17.96 20.25 11.65
C HIS A 62 16.65 20.59 12.38
N LEU A 63 15.56 20.78 11.62
CA LEU A 63 14.25 21.11 12.19
C LEU A 63 13.67 19.90 12.94
N ARG A 64 13.13 20.16 14.14
CA ARG A 64 12.43 19.15 14.95
C ARG A 64 11.18 18.64 14.22
N PRO A 65 10.86 17.32 14.28
CA PRO A 65 9.65 16.75 13.69
C PRO A 65 8.36 17.45 14.09
N SER A 66 8.21 17.86 15.36
CA SER A 66 7.04 18.62 15.84
C SER A 66 6.86 19.95 15.10
N VAL A 67 7.94 20.69 14.90
CA VAL A 67 7.93 21.98 14.18
C VAL A 67 7.62 21.76 12.71
N THR A 68 8.26 20.78 12.08
CA THR A 68 7.99 20.39 10.69
C THR A 68 6.51 20.03 10.50
N PHE A 69 5.90 19.35 11.47
CA PHE A 69 4.48 19.01 11.46
C PHE A 69 3.56 20.22 11.58
N LEU A 70 3.87 21.17 12.46
CA LEU A 70 3.12 22.41 12.58
C LEU A 70 3.22 23.25 11.30
N VAL A 71 4.42 23.36 10.71
CA VAL A 71 4.62 24.04 9.42
C VAL A 71 3.79 23.37 8.32
N TRP A 72 3.79 22.03 8.27
CA TRP A 72 2.97 21.27 7.34
C TRP A 72 1.48 21.56 7.51
N LEU A 73 0.96 21.53 8.74
CA LEU A 73 -0.44 21.86 9.03
C LEU A 73 -0.82 23.27 8.56
N VAL A 74 0.00 24.26 8.90
CA VAL A 74 -0.22 25.66 8.50
C VAL A 74 -0.23 25.78 6.97
N CYS A 75 0.76 25.18 6.28
CA CYS A 75 0.81 25.18 4.82
C CYS A 75 -0.42 24.50 4.20
N CYS A 76 -0.89 23.37 4.74
CA CYS A 76 -2.10 22.71 4.26
C CYS A 76 -3.35 23.59 4.43
N VAL A 77 -3.51 24.26 5.57
CA VAL A 77 -4.64 25.18 5.83
C VAL A 77 -4.59 26.38 4.88
N LEU A 78 -3.42 27.00 4.72
CA LEU A 78 -3.24 28.15 3.83
C LEU A 78 -3.51 27.78 2.35
N LEU A 79 -3.00 26.64 1.89
CA LEU A 79 -3.26 26.13 0.55
C LEU A 79 -4.75 25.81 0.35
N GLY A 80 -5.40 25.16 1.33
CA GLY A 80 -6.82 24.89 1.32
C GLY A 80 -7.66 26.16 1.21
N ALA A 81 -7.38 27.16 2.06
CA ALA A 81 -8.04 28.46 2.05
C ALA A 81 -7.84 29.19 0.72
N TYR A 82 -6.61 29.20 0.18
CA TYR A 82 -6.31 29.80 -1.11
C TYR A 82 -7.11 29.14 -2.25
N LEU A 83 -7.22 27.80 -2.26
CA LEU A 83 -7.99 27.09 -3.28
C LEU A 83 -9.49 27.37 -3.19
N VAL A 84 -10.04 27.46 -1.99
CA VAL A 84 -11.45 27.85 -1.75
C VAL A 84 -11.70 29.26 -2.27
N VAL A 85 -10.87 30.24 -1.87
CA VAL A 85 -10.98 31.64 -2.32
C VAL A 85 -10.85 31.74 -3.84
N ARG A 86 -9.89 31.04 -4.44
CA ARG A 86 -9.72 31.03 -5.90
C ARG A 86 -10.92 30.43 -6.62
N ARG A 87 -11.54 29.40 -6.06
CA ARG A 87 -12.74 28.77 -6.62
C ARG A 87 -13.96 29.69 -6.50
N TRP A 88 -14.09 30.42 -5.39
CA TRP A 88 -15.13 31.43 -5.21
C TRP A 88 -14.98 32.62 -6.16
N ARG A 89 -13.74 33.09 -6.38
CA ARG A 89 -13.46 34.22 -7.29
C ARG A 89 -13.67 33.87 -8.76
N ARG A 90 -13.58 32.59 -9.14
CA ARG A 90 -13.94 32.14 -10.48
C ARG A 90 -15.46 32.07 -10.58
N ARG A 91 -16.10 33.14 -11.06
CA ARG A 91 -17.51 33.09 -11.48
C ARG A 91 -17.66 31.95 -12.50
N PRO A 92 -18.65 31.06 -12.35
CA PRO A 92 -18.96 30.10 -13.38
C PRO A 92 -19.45 30.89 -14.59
N THR A 93 -18.63 30.98 -15.64
CA THR A 93 -19.11 31.40 -16.95
C THR A 93 -20.17 30.39 -17.34
N PRO A 94 -21.41 30.81 -17.66
CA PRO A 94 -22.40 29.89 -18.17
C PRO A 94 -21.84 29.31 -19.46
N THR A 95 -21.56 28.01 -19.46
CA THR A 95 -21.31 27.25 -20.67
C THR A 95 -22.58 27.36 -21.49
N SER A 96 -22.55 28.18 -22.54
CA SER A 96 -23.55 28.22 -23.59
C SER A 96 -23.69 26.80 -24.14
N GLY A 97 -24.82 26.18 -23.83
CA GLY A 97 -25.22 24.91 -24.39
C GLY A 97 -25.64 25.14 -25.84
N ASP A 98 -24.73 24.87 -26.76
CA ASP A 98 -25.07 24.52 -28.13
C ASP A 98 -23.98 23.61 -28.70
N ASP A 99 -23.96 22.38 -28.20
CA ASP A 99 -23.39 21.24 -28.93
C ASP A 99 -24.56 20.27 -29.13
N ARG A 100 -25.23 20.40 -30.28
CA ARG A 100 -26.12 19.36 -30.79
C ARG A 100 -25.26 18.13 -31.08
N ASP A 101 -25.28 17.18 -30.15
CA ASP A 101 -24.75 15.83 -30.33
C ASP A 101 -25.46 15.15 -31.51
N GLU A 102 -24.86 15.23 -32.70
CA GLU A 102 -25.07 14.23 -33.74
C GLU A 102 -24.54 12.90 -33.23
N ARG A 103 -25.45 12.06 -32.72
CA ARG A 103 -25.23 10.63 -32.50
C ARG A 103 -24.96 9.93 -33.84
N THR A 104 -23.76 10.10 -34.38
CA THR A 104 -23.25 9.24 -35.44
C THR A 104 -22.80 7.93 -34.79
N GLY A 105 -23.43 6.83 -35.21
CA GLY A 105 -23.19 5.50 -34.67
C GLY A 105 -21.70 5.15 -34.72
N SER A 106 -21.07 5.11 -33.54
CA SER A 106 -19.72 4.58 -33.37
C SER A 106 -19.73 3.13 -33.83
N ARG A 107 -19.25 2.87 -35.05
CA ARG A 107 -18.87 1.53 -35.50
C ARG A 107 -17.72 1.12 -34.60
N ALA A 108 -18.04 0.41 -33.52
CA ALA A 108 -17.05 -0.14 -32.62
C ALA A 108 -16.03 -0.91 -33.46
N ALA A 109 -14.78 -0.46 -33.50
CA ALA A 109 -13.70 -1.25 -34.07
C ALA A 109 -13.76 -2.64 -33.41
N THR A 110 -14.17 -3.63 -34.19
CA THR A 110 -14.28 -5.01 -33.74
C THR A 110 -12.87 -5.56 -33.72
N MET A 111 -12.38 -5.96 -32.55
CA MET A 111 -11.11 -6.68 -32.46
C MET A 111 -11.20 -7.92 -33.35
N ASP A 112 -10.16 -8.15 -34.15
CA ASP A 112 -10.13 -9.27 -35.08
C ASP A 112 -10.26 -10.59 -34.30
N ARG A 113 -11.43 -11.23 -34.44
CA ARG A 113 -11.78 -12.45 -33.71
C ARG A 113 -10.78 -13.58 -33.97
N ARG A 114 -10.12 -13.58 -35.13
CA ARG A 114 -9.13 -14.60 -35.53
C ARG A 114 -7.93 -14.63 -34.59
N TRP A 115 -7.53 -13.47 -34.06
CA TRP A 115 -6.39 -13.33 -33.16
C TRP A 115 -6.81 -13.23 -31.69
N LEU A 116 -8.03 -12.78 -31.40
CA LEU A 116 -8.53 -12.71 -30.03
C LEU A 116 -8.68 -14.10 -29.39
N LEU A 117 -9.27 -15.06 -30.12
CA LEU A 117 -9.49 -16.42 -29.61
C LEU A 117 -8.19 -17.14 -29.21
N PRO A 118 -7.15 -17.25 -30.06
CA PRO A 118 -5.91 -17.89 -29.65
C PRO A 118 -5.19 -17.13 -28.53
N THR A 119 -5.31 -15.80 -28.47
CA THR A 119 -4.72 -15.01 -27.38
C THR A 119 -5.42 -15.31 -26.04
N VAL A 120 -6.75 -15.38 -26.02
CA VAL A 120 -7.51 -15.74 -24.82
C VAL A 120 -7.30 -17.20 -24.43
N ALA A 121 -7.17 -18.10 -25.41
CA ALA A 121 -6.84 -19.51 -25.15
C ALA A 121 -5.45 -19.65 -24.52
N ALA A 122 -4.44 -18.92 -25.02
CA ALA A 122 -3.11 -18.85 -24.41
C ALA A 122 -3.17 -18.26 -22.99
N ALA A 123 -3.98 -17.22 -22.76
CA ALA A 123 -4.17 -16.64 -21.43
C ALA A 123 -4.79 -17.62 -20.44
N ALA A 124 -5.81 -18.37 -20.87
CA ALA A 124 -6.45 -19.41 -20.07
C ALA A 124 -5.49 -20.58 -19.79
N LEU A 125 -4.73 -21.02 -20.79
CA LEU A 125 -3.70 -22.05 -20.63
C LEU A 125 -2.64 -21.61 -19.62
N ALA A 126 -2.14 -20.39 -19.72
CA ALA A 126 -1.18 -19.82 -18.78
C ALA A 126 -1.74 -19.77 -17.36
N ALA A 127 -2.97 -19.28 -17.19
CA ALA A 127 -3.64 -19.20 -15.89
C ALA A 127 -3.86 -20.57 -15.25
N VAL A 128 -4.39 -21.53 -16.00
CA VAL A 128 -4.65 -22.88 -15.51
C VAL A 128 -3.35 -23.57 -15.15
N THR A 129 -2.36 -23.56 -16.04
CA THR A 129 -1.08 -24.25 -15.80
C THR A 129 -0.24 -23.61 -14.69
N ALA A 130 -0.33 -22.28 -14.50
CA ALA A 130 0.34 -21.61 -13.37
C ALA A 130 -0.31 -21.93 -12.02
N GLY A 131 -1.60 -22.26 -12.00
CA GLY A 131 -2.32 -22.65 -10.79
C GLY A 131 -2.18 -24.15 -10.43
N LEU A 132 -1.66 -24.98 -11.33
CA LEU A 132 -1.49 -26.42 -11.11
C LEU A 132 -0.08 -26.74 -10.59
N ASP A 133 0.00 -27.76 -9.72
CA ASP A 133 1.28 -28.30 -9.27
C ASP A 133 1.79 -29.38 -10.25
N GLY A 134 3.12 -29.55 -10.31
CA GLY A 134 3.77 -30.59 -11.13
C GLY A 134 3.93 -30.26 -12.62
N ILE A 135 3.47 -29.10 -13.08
CA ILE A 135 3.72 -28.61 -14.45
C ILE A 135 5.03 -27.82 -14.47
N SER A 136 5.88 -28.05 -15.49
CA SER A 136 7.08 -27.23 -15.70
C SER A 136 6.70 -25.76 -15.91
N TRP A 137 7.33 -24.85 -15.14
CA TRP A 137 7.05 -23.41 -15.19
C TRP A 137 7.23 -22.77 -16.57
N TRP A 138 8.02 -23.39 -17.46
CA TRP A 138 8.14 -22.97 -18.86
C TRP A 138 6.78 -22.95 -19.59
N VAL A 139 5.85 -23.84 -19.24
CA VAL A 139 4.53 -23.90 -19.87
C VAL A 139 3.70 -22.64 -19.58
N PRO A 140 3.40 -22.28 -18.31
CA PRO A 140 2.69 -21.04 -18.02
C PRO A 140 3.47 -19.79 -18.44
N ALA A 141 4.81 -19.79 -18.33
CA ALA A 141 5.62 -18.66 -18.75
C ALA A 141 5.50 -18.36 -20.26
N LEU A 142 5.65 -19.37 -21.12
CA LEU A 142 5.56 -19.19 -22.58
C LEU A 142 4.12 -18.88 -23.03
N ALA A 143 3.13 -19.57 -22.46
CA ALA A 143 1.72 -19.29 -22.75
C ALA A 143 1.32 -17.86 -22.31
N GLY A 144 1.79 -17.43 -21.13
CA GLY A 144 1.55 -16.09 -20.61
C GLY A 144 2.27 -15.00 -21.41
N LEU A 145 3.46 -15.27 -21.92
CA LEU A 145 4.18 -14.39 -22.83
C LEU A 145 3.44 -14.26 -24.17
N ALA A 146 3.00 -15.38 -24.75
CA ALA A 146 2.21 -15.38 -25.99
C ALA A 146 0.90 -14.61 -25.83
N ALA A 147 0.18 -14.83 -24.72
CA ALA A 147 -1.04 -14.10 -24.37
C ALA A 147 -0.78 -12.59 -24.24
N ALA A 148 0.27 -12.20 -23.55
CA ALA A 148 0.60 -10.79 -23.35
C ALA A 148 1.03 -10.08 -24.65
N VAL A 149 1.83 -10.75 -25.49
CA VAL A 149 2.19 -10.22 -26.83
C VAL A 149 0.94 -10.06 -27.69
N GLY A 150 0.07 -11.07 -27.73
CA GLY A 150 -1.22 -10.98 -28.44
C GLY A 150 -2.08 -9.82 -27.93
N ALA A 151 -2.19 -9.64 -26.60
CA ALA A 151 -2.92 -8.55 -25.98
C ALA A 151 -2.34 -7.18 -26.35
N VAL A 152 -1.01 -7.02 -26.32
CA VAL A 152 -0.31 -5.79 -26.74
C VAL A 152 -0.61 -5.49 -28.21
N LEU A 153 -0.47 -6.46 -29.11
CA LEU A 153 -0.69 -6.25 -30.54
C LEU A 153 -2.15 -5.89 -30.85
N LEU A 154 -3.11 -6.57 -30.21
CA LEU A 154 -4.53 -6.33 -30.41
C LEU A 154 -4.99 -4.98 -29.83
N THR A 155 -4.56 -4.65 -28.61
CA THR A 155 -4.90 -3.36 -27.98
C THR A 155 -4.25 -2.20 -28.70
N ARG A 156 -3.00 -2.35 -29.19
CA ARG A 156 -2.32 -1.38 -30.05
C ARG A 156 -3.09 -1.15 -31.35
N ARG A 157 -3.48 -2.22 -32.06
CA ARG A 157 -4.27 -2.10 -33.31
C ARG A 157 -5.59 -1.39 -33.06
N ALA A 158 -6.29 -1.76 -31.97
CA ALA A 158 -7.53 -1.11 -31.58
C ALA A 158 -7.31 0.39 -31.26
N TRP A 159 -6.22 0.72 -30.56
CA TRP A 159 -5.88 2.11 -30.23
C TRP A 159 -5.65 2.96 -31.48
N LEU A 160 -4.87 2.44 -32.44
CA LEU A 160 -4.58 3.14 -33.70
C LEU A 160 -5.81 3.28 -34.62
N ALA A 161 -6.80 2.38 -34.48
CA ALA A 161 -8.03 2.39 -35.26
C ALA A 161 -9.11 3.34 -34.72
N LEU A 162 -8.98 3.86 -33.49
CA LEU A 162 -9.94 4.83 -32.96
C LEU A 162 -9.63 6.23 -33.54
N PRO A 163 -10.59 6.90 -34.21
CA PRO A 163 -10.48 8.32 -34.51
C PRO A 163 -10.31 9.11 -33.21
N GLY A 164 -9.42 10.11 -33.18
CA GLY A 164 -9.01 10.91 -32.01
C GLY A 164 -10.09 11.78 -31.36
N THR A 165 -11.32 11.29 -31.29
CA THR A 165 -12.44 11.85 -30.54
C THR A 165 -12.20 11.66 -29.04
N GLY A 166 -12.44 12.72 -28.28
CA GLY A 166 -12.16 12.80 -26.85
C GLY A 166 -12.66 11.56 -26.10
N SER A 167 -11.81 11.05 -25.21
CA SER A 167 -12.13 9.88 -24.40
C SER A 167 -13.47 10.08 -23.69
N ASP A 168 -14.49 9.29 -24.04
CA ASP A 168 -15.69 9.08 -23.23
C ASP A 168 -15.23 8.57 -21.87
N THR A 169 -14.99 9.52 -20.98
CA THR A 169 -14.56 9.25 -19.63
C THR A 169 -15.83 8.94 -18.86
N PRO A 170 -15.92 7.77 -18.20
CA PRO A 170 -17.13 7.41 -17.48
C PRO A 170 -17.50 8.54 -16.51
N VAL A 171 -18.68 9.13 -16.71
CA VAL A 171 -19.19 10.14 -15.79
C VAL A 171 -19.65 9.41 -14.54
N GLU A 172 -18.94 9.67 -13.44
CA GLU A 172 -19.23 9.08 -12.15
C GLU A 172 -20.60 9.57 -11.65
N LYS A 173 -21.49 8.62 -11.33
CA LYS A 173 -22.81 8.94 -10.80
C LYS A 173 -22.70 9.19 -9.28
N PRO A 174 -23.44 10.15 -8.70
CA PRO A 174 -23.31 10.49 -7.29
C PRO A 174 -23.48 9.31 -6.33
N TRP A 175 -24.46 8.43 -6.60
CA TRP A 175 -24.71 7.24 -5.77
C TRP A 175 -23.54 6.24 -5.78
N GLN A 176 -22.77 6.18 -6.87
CA GLN A 176 -21.60 5.31 -6.97
C GLN A 176 -20.50 5.80 -6.03
N SER A 177 -20.29 7.11 -5.97
CA SER A 177 -19.36 7.73 -5.03
C SER A 177 -19.82 7.55 -3.59
N VAL A 178 -21.12 7.70 -3.30
CA VAL A 178 -21.67 7.40 -1.97
C VAL A 178 -21.39 5.96 -1.57
N TYR A 179 -21.64 4.99 -2.46
CA TYR A 179 -21.32 3.59 -2.22
C TYR A 179 -19.83 3.39 -1.91
N ALA A 180 -18.95 3.96 -2.73
CA ALA A 180 -17.51 3.85 -2.53
C ALA A 180 -17.05 4.49 -1.22
N LEU A 181 -17.59 5.65 -0.85
CA LEU A 181 -17.31 6.34 0.41
C LEU A 181 -17.78 5.52 1.62
N VAL A 182 -18.99 4.96 1.58
CA VAL A 182 -19.52 4.10 2.64
C VAL A 182 -18.67 2.83 2.78
N ALA A 183 -18.40 2.12 1.69
CA ALA A 183 -17.57 0.93 1.70
C ALA A 183 -16.16 1.22 2.24
N SER A 184 -15.56 2.35 1.82
CA SER A 184 -14.23 2.76 2.29
C SER A 184 -14.26 3.15 3.77
N GLY A 185 -15.32 3.83 4.23
CA GLY A 185 -15.57 4.14 5.63
C GLY A 185 -15.67 2.87 6.49
N LEU A 186 -16.41 1.85 6.02
CA LEU A 186 -16.51 0.56 6.70
C LEU A 186 -15.16 -0.16 6.79
N VAL A 187 -14.33 -0.10 5.75
CA VAL A 187 -12.95 -0.61 5.78
C VAL A 187 -12.10 0.17 6.81
N GLY A 188 -12.28 1.49 6.89
CA GLY A 188 -11.68 2.34 7.92
C GLY A 188 -12.08 1.92 9.34
N VAL A 189 -13.37 1.70 9.58
CA VAL A 189 -13.90 1.21 10.86
C VAL A 189 -13.34 -0.17 11.18
N ALA A 190 -13.36 -1.11 10.23
CA ALA A 190 -12.82 -2.46 10.42
C ALA A 190 -11.33 -2.45 10.84
N SER A 191 -10.56 -1.46 10.39
CA SER A 191 -9.13 -1.33 10.73
C SER A 191 -8.84 -1.15 12.23
N LEU A 192 -9.84 -0.68 12.99
CA LEU A 192 -9.77 -0.49 14.45
C LEU A 192 -9.95 -1.80 15.23
N PHE A 193 -10.70 -2.75 14.68
CA PHE A 193 -11.09 -3.99 15.36
C PHE A 193 -10.23 -5.19 14.94
N ILE A 194 -9.55 -5.08 13.80
CA ILE A 194 -8.68 -6.11 13.25
C ILE A 194 -7.23 -5.82 13.66
N ALA A 195 -6.57 -6.74 14.34
CA ALA A 195 -5.19 -6.61 14.79
C ALA A 195 -4.30 -7.70 14.19
N ARG A 196 -3.29 -7.31 13.40
CA ARG A 196 -2.21 -8.21 13.00
C ARG A 196 -0.97 -7.90 13.83
N ASN A 197 -0.48 -8.89 14.55
CA ASN A 197 0.80 -8.77 15.24
C ASN A 197 1.93 -9.03 14.24
N THR A 198 2.51 -7.96 13.69
CA THR A 198 3.61 -8.04 12.71
C THR A 198 4.95 -7.81 13.42
N PRO A 199 5.94 -8.70 13.24
CA PRO A 199 7.27 -8.49 13.83
C PRO A 199 7.99 -7.23 13.35
N ASP A 200 7.53 -6.63 12.24
CA ASP A 200 8.09 -5.41 11.68
C ASP A 200 7.69 -4.15 12.48
N ASP A 201 6.65 -4.22 13.33
CA ASP A 201 6.15 -3.06 14.08
C ASP A 201 7.14 -2.52 15.11
N VAL A 202 8.06 -3.38 15.59
CA VAL A 202 9.17 -2.95 16.45
C VAL A 202 9.97 -1.83 15.82
N PHE A 203 10.08 -1.85 14.48
CA PHE A 203 10.73 -0.79 13.73
C PHE A 203 9.75 0.34 13.38
N TYR A 204 8.64 0.05 12.70
CA TYR A 204 7.77 1.10 12.17
C TYR A 204 7.10 1.92 13.28
N VAL A 205 6.48 1.24 14.24
CA VAL A 205 5.81 1.91 15.35
C VAL A 205 6.84 2.34 16.40
N GLY A 206 7.90 1.54 16.63
CA GLY A 206 8.98 1.94 17.54
C GLY A 206 9.72 3.21 17.11
N LYS A 207 9.95 3.42 15.81
CA LYS A 207 10.49 4.68 15.26
C LYS A 207 9.52 5.84 15.51
N SER A 208 8.22 5.61 15.36
CA SER A 208 7.21 6.63 15.64
C SER A 208 7.20 7.02 17.13
N VAL A 209 7.33 6.06 18.05
CA VAL A 209 7.45 6.27 19.50
C VAL A 209 8.73 7.05 19.84
N TRP A 210 9.87 6.62 19.29
CA TRP A 210 11.15 7.33 19.44
C TRP A 210 11.03 8.81 19.09
N ILE A 211 10.41 9.11 17.94
CA ILE A 211 10.22 10.47 17.45
C ILE A 211 9.26 11.24 18.36
N ALA A 212 8.19 10.60 18.82
CA ALA A 212 7.21 11.27 19.67
C ALA A 212 7.80 11.68 21.03
N GLU A 213 8.60 10.82 21.65
CA GLU A 213 9.21 11.07 22.94
C GLU A 213 10.42 12.03 22.83
N ARG A 214 11.29 11.83 21.84
CA ARG A 214 12.57 12.56 21.73
C ARG A 214 12.58 13.75 20.77
N ASP A 215 11.56 13.91 19.92
CA ASP A 215 11.49 14.98 18.90
C ASP A 215 12.70 15.05 17.96
N ILE A 216 13.28 13.89 17.65
CA ILE A 216 14.42 13.76 16.75
C ILE A 216 14.18 12.58 15.81
N VAL A 217 14.55 12.75 14.54
CA VAL A 217 14.55 11.65 13.58
C VAL A 217 15.82 10.83 13.79
N PRO A 218 15.74 9.52 14.09
CA PRO A 218 16.93 8.72 14.21
C PRO A 218 17.56 8.53 12.83
N LEU A 219 18.80 9.01 12.65
CA LEU A 219 19.58 8.86 11.41
C LEU A 219 20.43 7.59 11.39
N ARG A 220 20.64 7.00 12.56
CA ARG A 220 21.47 5.83 12.84
C ARG A 220 20.64 4.77 13.57
N ASP A 221 21.23 3.61 13.86
CA ASP A 221 20.50 2.52 14.52
C ASP A 221 19.95 2.95 15.90
N PHE A 222 18.63 3.14 15.98
CA PHE A 222 17.96 3.44 17.24
C PHE A 222 17.49 2.18 17.98
N LEU A 223 17.53 0.99 17.38
CA LEU A 223 16.98 -0.23 17.98
C LEU A 223 17.96 -0.87 18.97
N PHE A 224 19.25 -1.00 18.62
CA PHE A 224 20.22 -1.66 19.50
C PHE A 224 21.21 -0.71 20.15
N THR A 225 21.61 0.35 19.46
CA THR A 225 22.80 1.14 19.85
C THR A 225 22.53 2.62 20.09
N GLU A 226 21.27 3.05 20.14
CA GLU A 226 20.90 4.44 20.41
C GLU A 226 21.63 5.47 19.54
N GLN A 227 21.64 5.23 18.23
CA GLN A 227 22.31 6.02 17.19
C GLN A 227 23.84 6.00 17.23
N VAL A 228 24.48 5.08 17.95
CA VAL A 228 25.94 4.92 17.91
C VAL A 228 26.38 4.21 16.62
N ALA A 229 25.78 3.08 16.28
CA ALA A 229 26.13 2.31 15.09
C ALA A 229 25.56 2.92 13.80
N PRO A 230 26.08 2.52 12.61
CA PRO A 230 25.54 2.96 11.34
C PRO A 230 24.03 2.71 11.18
N PRO A 231 23.37 3.38 10.23
CA PRO A 231 21.96 3.12 9.93
C PRO A 231 21.76 1.66 9.50
N LEU A 232 20.67 1.04 9.97
CA LEU A 232 20.29 -0.31 9.54
C LEU A 232 20.03 -0.33 8.02
N SER A 233 20.42 -1.41 7.34
CA SER A 233 20.38 -1.49 5.86
C SER A 233 18.97 -1.37 5.28
N SER A 234 17.98 -1.76 6.09
CA SER A 234 16.55 -1.61 5.78
C SER A 234 16.02 -0.17 5.91
N GLN A 235 16.86 0.80 6.29
CA GLN A 235 16.43 2.08 6.87
C GLN A 235 17.23 3.29 6.38
N PRO A 236 17.26 3.56 5.06
CA PRO A 236 17.65 4.89 4.62
C PRO A 236 16.66 5.92 5.21
N PRO A 237 17.09 7.12 5.66
CA PRO A 237 16.22 8.16 6.22
C PRO A 237 15.39 8.89 5.14
N ILE A 238 14.82 8.12 4.22
CA ILE A 238 14.02 8.56 3.09
C ILE A 238 12.51 8.43 3.40
N ALA A 239 12.11 7.35 4.10
CA ALA A 239 10.72 7.18 4.49
C ALA A 239 10.35 8.15 5.62
N SER A 240 9.25 8.88 5.41
CA SER A 240 8.75 9.99 6.23
C SER A 240 7.45 9.66 6.98
N ILE A 241 6.82 8.52 6.71
CA ILE A 241 5.51 8.15 7.28
C ILE A 241 5.56 7.87 8.78
N GLU A 242 6.61 7.20 9.28
CA GLU A 242 6.77 6.96 10.72
C GLU A 242 7.05 8.27 11.46
N VAL A 243 7.74 9.20 10.78
CA VAL A 243 8.00 10.55 11.31
C VAL A 243 6.72 11.36 11.41
N LEU A 244 5.82 11.23 10.43
CA LEU A 244 4.49 11.85 10.49
C LEU A 244 3.70 11.34 11.69
N ALA A 245 3.68 10.02 11.89
CA ALA A 245 2.95 9.39 12.97
C ALA A 245 3.50 9.76 14.36
N GLY A 246 4.83 9.79 14.51
CA GLY A 246 5.49 10.23 15.74
C GLY A 246 5.25 11.71 16.05
N ALA A 247 5.40 12.59 15.05
CA ALA A 247 5.16 14.02 15.22
C ALA A 247 3.68 14.32 15.54
N LEU A 248 2.75 13.60 14.90
CA LEU A 248 1.32 13.63 15.21
C LEU A 248 1.09 13.28 16.69
N GLY A 249 1.66 12.17 17.17
CA GLY A 249 1.55 11.76 18.57
C GLY A 249 2.05 12.83 19.52
N ARG A 250 3.23 13.37 19.25
CA ARG A 250 3.85 14.42 20.07
C ARG A 250 3.01 15.70 20.15
N VAL A 251 2.60 16.24 19.01
CA VAL A 251 1.91 17.54 18.94
C VAL A 251 0.54 17.49 19.61
N PHE A 252 -0.17 16.36 19.50
CA PHE A 252 -1.48 16.17 20.13
C PHE A 252 -1.42 15.56 21.54
N GLY A 253 -0.24 15.27 22.07
CA GLY A 253 -0.07 14.66 23.40
C GLY A 253 -0.65 13.25 23.51
N ILE A 254 -0.74 12.52 22.40
CA ILE A 254 -1.21 11.13 22.37
C ILE A 254 -0.05 10.18 22.11
N HIS A 255 -0.12 8.98 22.70
CA HIS A 255 0.90 7.96 22.48
C HIS A 255 1.06 7.65 20.97
N ALA A 256 2.30 7.54 20.48
CA ALA A 256 2.56 7.37 19.04
C ALA A 256 1.88 6.13 18.45
N ALA A 257 1.88 4.99 19.17
CA ALA A 257 1.14 3.80 18.74
C ALA A 257 -0.38 4.04 18.59
N SER A 258 -0.98 4.85 19.48
CA SER A 258 -2.38 5.28 19.36
C SER A 258 -2.58 6.21 18.17
N ALA A 259 -1.67 7.16 17.92
CA ALA A 259 -1.70 8.01 16.74
C ALA A 259 -1.64 7.18 15.44
N THR A 260 -0.76 6.18 15.39
CA THR A 260 -0.61 5.27 14.25
C THR A 260 -1.85 4.43 14.01
N TRP A 261 -2.36 3.72 15.03
CA TRP A 261 -3.41 2.71 14.82
C TRP A 261 -4.84 3.23 14.97
N TYR A 262 -5.07 4.27 15.77
CA TYR A 262 -6.43 4.80 16.00
C TYR A 262 -6.76 6.03 15.16
N VAL A 263 -5.74 6.78 14.70
CA VAL A 263 -5.96 8.00 13.90
C VAL A 263 -5.52 7.78 12.47
N LEU A 264 -4.24 7.48 12.26
CA LEU A 264 -3.66 7.41 10.92
C LEU A 264 -4.19 6.21 10.13
N LEU A 265 -4.17 5.01 10.72
CA LEU A 265 -4.56 3.78 10.01
C LEU A 265 -5.99 3.80 9.44
N PRO A 266 -7.05 4.22 10.16
CA PRO A 266 -8.39 4.32 9.58
C PRO A 266 -8.44 5.26 8.37
N VAL A 267 -7.71 6.38 8.42
CA VAL A 267 -7.59 7.32 7.29
C VAL A 267 -6.88 6.65 6.11
N LEU A 268 -5.75 5.97 6.37
CA LEU A 268 -5.02 5.21 5.35
C LEU A 268 -5.89 4.13 4.70
N ALA A 269 -6.70 3.43 5.49
CA ALA A 269 -7.62 2.38 5.03
C ALA A 269 -8.72 2.92 4.10
N VAL A 270 -9.32 4.06 4.46
CA VAL A 270 -10.26 4.77 3.59
C VAL A 270 -9.58 5.18 2.27
N LEU A 271 -8.39 5.79 2.35
CA LEU A 271 -7.66 6.25 1.17
C LEU A 271 -7.25 5.11 0.24
N ALA A 272 -6.83 3.96 0.78
CA ALA A 272 -6.50 2.77 -0.01
C ALA A 272 -7.72 2.24 -0.78
N ALA A 273 -8.87 2.09 -0.11
CA ALA A 273 -10.10 1.66 -0.76
C ALA A 273 -10.58 2.66 -1.83
N LEU A 274 -10.51 3.98 -1.55
CA LEU A 274 -10.85 5.01 -2.53
C LEU A 274 -9.87 5.05 -3.72
N SER A 275 -8.60 4.72 -3.50
CA SER A 275 -7.60 4.63 -4.57
C SER A 275 -7.93 3.49 -5.54
N LEU A 276 -8.30 2.33 -5.00
CA LEU A 276 -8.81 1.20 -5.79
C LEU A 276 -10.08 1.57 -6.55
N TRP A 277 -11.04 2.24 -5.89
CA TRP A 277 -12.26 2.75 -6.52
C TRP A 277 -11.95 3.65 -7.71
N ARG A 278 -11.04 4.62 -7.56
CA ARG A 278 -10.69 5.55 -8.65
C ARG A 278 -10.08 4.85 -9.84
N LEU A 279 -9.24 3.85 -9.61
CA LEU A 279 -8.70 3.04 -10.70
C LEU A 279 -9.82 2.28 -11.40
N ILE A 280 -10.68 1.59 -10.65
CA ILE A 280 -11.80 0.83 -11.21
C ILE A 280 -12.78 1.74 -11.95
N GLN A 281 -13.12 2.92 -11.44
CA GLN A 281 -13.95 3.88 -12.17
C GLN A 281 -13.34 4.32 -13.50
N ARG A 282 -12.01 4.44 -13.55
CA ARG A 282 -11.31 4.87 -14.78
C ARG A 282 -11.12 3.73 -15.78
N TRP A 283 -10.93 2.51 -15.28
CA TRP A 283 -10.56 1.33 -16.07
C TRP A 283 -11.74 0.40 -16.37
N ALA A 284 -12.77 0.33 -15.52
CA ALA A 284 -13.96 -0.48 -15.76
C ALA A 284 -14.86 0.25 -16.78
N PRO A 285 -15.03 -0.28 -17.99
CA PRO A 285 -15.93 0.33 -18.96
C PRO A 285 -17.40 0.18 -18.54
N ARG A 286 -17.71 -0.81 -17.69
CA ARG A 286 -19.08 -1.21 -17.32
C ARG A 286 -19.09 -1.74 -15.89
N ARG A 287 -20.08 -1.33 -15.08
CA ARG A 287 -20.32 -1.81 -13.69
C ARG A 287 -19.16 -1.59 -12.70
N PRO A 288 -18.69 -0.35 -12.52
CA PRO A 288 -17.59 -0.04 -11.60
C PRO A 288 -17.88 -0.50 -10.16
N VAL A 289 -19.15 -0.38 -9.70
CA VAL A 289 -19.57 -0.82 -8.37
C VAL A 289 -19.37 -2.32 -8.17
N LEU A 290 -19.81 -3.15 -9.13
CA LEU A 290 -19.66 -4.60 -9.03
C LEU A 290 -18.20 -5.02 -9.02
N ALA A 291 -17.39 -4.46 -9.93
CA ALA A 291 -15.96 -4.73 -9.98
C ALA A 291 -15.24 -4.31 -8.70
N PHE A 292 -15.62 -3.15 -8.12
CA PHE A 292 -15.08 -2.68 -6.86
C PHE A 292 -15.45 -3.58 -5.68
N THR A 293 -16.69 -4.05 -5.61
CA THR A 293 -17.12 -5.01 -4.58
C THR A 293 -16.34 -6.31 -4.67
N VAL A 294 -16.16 -6.87 -5.87
CA VAL A 294 -15.37 -8.10 -6.07
C VAL A 294 -13.91 -7.88 -5.71
N ALA A 295 -13.34 -6.73 -6.06
CA ALA A 295 -11.96 -6.38 -5.72
C ALA A 295 -11.75 -6.23 -4.20
N LEU A 296 -12.69 -5.59 -3.48
CA LEU A 296 -12.67 -5.53 -2.02
C LEU A 296 -12.84 -6.92 -1.39
N ALA A 297 -13.74 -7.75 -1.93
CA ALA A 297 -13.92 -9.12 -1.47
C ALA A 297 -12.63 -9.94 -1.67
N PHE A 298 -11.94 -9.81 -2.80
CA PHE A 298 -10.64 -10.44 -3.02
C PHE A 298 -9.65 -10.02 -1.92
N LEU A 299 -9.48 -8.72 -1.67
CA LEU A 299 -8.59 -8.23 -0.63
C LEU A 299 -8.98 -8.71 0.79
N ALA A 300 -10.27 -8.91 1.03
CA ALA A 300 -10.79 -9.37 2.31
C ALA A 300 -10.66 -10.88 2.53
N PHE A 301 -10.87 -11.69 1.50
CA PHE A 301 -10.87 -13.14 1.58
C PHE A 301 -9.50 -13.78 1.24
N VAL A 302 -8.57 -12.99 0.69
CA VAL A 302 -7.27 -13.49 0.20
C VAL A 302 -6.12 -12.80 0.96
N CYS A 303 -5.97 -13.17 2.24
CA CYS A 303 -5.06 -12.55 3.21
C CYS A 303 -4.18 -13.57 3.97
N GLY A 304 -4.11 -14.83 3.50
CA GLY A 304 -3.40 -15.92 4.20
C GLY A 304 -1.90 -15.77 4.18
N ASP A 305 -1.32 -15.92 2.98
CA ASP A 305 0.13 -15.89 2.81
C ASP A 305 0.71 -14.50 3.14
N ASP A 306 1.96 -14.50 3.63
CA ASP A 306 2.65 -13.29 4.06
C ASP A 306 2.88 -12.28 2.91
N ALA A 307 2.94 -12.79 1.69
CA ALA A 307 3.11 -12.04 0.46
C ALA A 307 1.82 -11.82 -0.35
N ALA A 308 0.69 -12.40 0.08
CA ALA A 308 -0.60 -12.19 -0.57
C ALA A 308 -0.97 -10.69 -0.58
N LEU A 309 -1.55 -10.19 -1.67
CA LEU A 309 -1.86 -8.77 -1.79
C LEU A 309 -2.85 -8.27 -0.71
N GLY A 310 -3.79 -9.10 -0.25
CA GLY A 310 -4.69 -8.75 0.85
C GLY A 310 -3.96 -8.49 2.18
N THR A 311 -2.83 -9.15 2.42
CA THR A 311 -1.97 -8.91 3.59
C THR A 311 -1.40 -7.48 3.61
N PHE A 312 -1.15 -6.87 2.45
CA PHE A 312 -0.66 -5.49 2.33
C PHE A 312 -1.75 -4.43 2.34
N HIS A 313 -3.02 -4.83 2.40
CA HIS A 313 -4.11 -3.92 2.68
C HIS A 313 -4.22 -3.73 4.20
N LEU A 314 -5.44 -3.83 4.75
CA LEU A 314 -5.79 -3.42 6.11
C LEU A 314 -4.83 -3.93 7.21
N PRO A 315 -4.31 -5.17 7.16
CA PRO A 315 -3.41 -5.66 8.21
C PRO A 315 -2.05 -4.95 8.30
N ARG A 316 -1.57 -4.30 7.22
CA ARG A 316 -0.21 -3.74 7.14
C ARG A 316 -0.12 -2.35 6.51
N LEU A 317 -1.24 -1.62 6.36
CA LEU A 317 -1.22 -0.27 5.76
C LEU A 317 -0.29 0.69 6.50
N HIS A 318 -0.15 0.57 7.82
CA HIS A 318 0.70 1.44 8.63
C HIS A 318 2.21 1.23 8.38
N GLU A 319 2.63 0.13 7.75
CA GLU A 319 4.05 -0.17 7.47
C GLU A 319 4.61 0.57 6.23
N GLY A 320 3.89 1.56 5.69
CA GLY A 320 4.28 2.36 4.51
C GLY A 320 4.21 1.61 3.18
N LYS A 321 4.88 0.43 3.09
CA LYS A 321 4.82 -0.49 1.94
C LYS A 321 3.39 -0.96 1.64
N GLY A 322 2.57 -1.18 2.67
CA GLY A 322 1.16 -1.52 2.50
C GLY A 322 0.39 -0.42 1.77
N MET A 323 0.57 0.84 2.17
CA MET A 323 0.00 2.00 1.48
C MET A 323 0.56 2.21 0.08
N PHE A 324 1.84 1.93 -0.13
CA PHE A 324 2.43 2.00 -1.46
C PHE A 324 1.71 1.05 -2.45
N VAL A 325 1.56 -0.22 -2.09
CA VAL A 325 0.88 -1.21 -2.96
C VAL A 325 -0.62 -0.93 -3.06
N SER A 326 -1.28 -0.64 -1.95
CA SER A 326 -2.75 -0.55 -1.89
C SER A 326 -3.32 0.79 -2.37
N ALA A 327 -2.54 1.89 -2.34
CA ALA A 327 -3.01 3.22 -2.71
C ALA A 327 -2.17 3.87 -3.82
N VAL A 328 -0.84 3.90 -3.66
CA VAL A 328 0.04 4.61 -4.62
C VAL A 328 0.04 3.96 -5.98
N VAL A 329 0.19 2.63 -6.07
CA VAL A 329 0.20 1.93 -7.37
C VAL A 329 -1.12 2.17 -8.13
N PRO A 330 -2.31 1.95 -7.54
CA PRO A 330 -3.57 2.28 -8.23
C PRO A 330 -3.68 3.74 -8.68
N LEU A 331 -3.33 4.70 -7.81
CA LEU A 331 -3.40 6.13 -8.15
C LEU A 331 -2.40 6.53 -9.23
N LEU A 332 -1.20 5.96 -9.25
CA LEU A 332 -0.22 6.22 -10.29
C LEU A 332 -0.77 5.78 -11.66
N TRP A 333 -1.40 4.61 -11.75
CA TRP A 333 -2.11 4.20 -12.97
C TRP A 333 -3.23 5.16 -13.37
N VAL A 334 -3.98 5.71 -12.40
CA VAL A 334 -5.00 6.76 -12.65
C VAL A 334 -4.35 8.03 -13.22
N TYR A 335 -3.29 8.54 -12.60
CA TYR A 335 -2.65 9.78 -13.01
C TYR A 335 -1.92 9.66 -14.35
N LEU A 336 -1.24 8.54 -14.60
CA LEU A 336 -0.68 8.22 -15.91
C LEU A 336 -1.79 8.19 -16.96
N THR A 337 -2.89 7.47 -16.70
CA THR A 337 -4.02 7.40 -17.65
C THR A 337 -4.55 8.81 -17.98
N ARG A 338 -4.79 9.65 -16.95
CA ARG A 338 -5.28 11.02 -17.13
C ARG A 338 -4.30 11.89 -17.92
N TRP A 339 -3.01 11.80 -17.60
CA TRP A 339 -2.00 12.59 -18.27
C TRP A 339 -1.81 12.18 -19.74
N PHE A 340 -1.85 10.89 -20.06
CA PHE A 340 -1.76 10.46 -21.45
C PHE A 340 -3.03 10.75 -22.24
N ASP A 341 -4.21 10.81 -21.60
CA ASP A 341 -5.47 11.21 -22.22
C ASP A 341 -5.50 12.73 -22.50
N THR A 342 -5.07 13.59 -21.56
CA THR A 342 -5.26 15.06 -21.63
C THR A 342 -4.00 15.88 -21.88
N ARG A 343 -2.82 15.33 -21.57
CA ARG A 343 -1.51 16.02 -21.51
C ARG A 343 -1.50 17.27 -20.62
N SER A 344 -2.38 17.33 -19.62
CA SER A 344 -2.49 18.52 -18.77
C SER A 344 -1.31 18.64 -17.79
N ARG A 345 -0.85 19.87 -17.54
CA ARG A 345 0.18 20.15 -16.52
C ARG A 345 -0.25 19.74 -15.12
N LYS A 346 -1.56 19.77 -14.84
CA LYS A 346 -2.12 19.36 -13.55
C LYS A 346 -1.95 17.87 -13.29
N ASP A 347 -2.17 17.04 -14.31
CA ASP A 347 -1.99 15.59 -14.18
C ASP A 347 -0.49 15.25 -14.08
N LEU A 348 0.37 16.00 -14.77
CA LEU A 348 1.82 15.86 -14.59
C LEU A 348 2.27 16.21 -13.16
N ALA A 349 1.72 17.29 -12.59
CA ALA A 349 1.97 17.64 -11.19
C ALA A 349 1.48 16.56 -10.21
N ALA A 350 0.35 15.91 -10.50
CA ALA A 350 -0.12 14.77 -9.72
C ALA A 350 0.82 13.55 -9.82
N ILE A 351 1.41 13.30 -11.00
CA ILE A 351 2.44 12.26 -11.21
C ILE A 351 3.69 12.55 -10.36
N VAL A 352 4.16 13.80 -10.35
CA VAL A 352 5.31 14.20 -9.50
C VAL A 352 4.94 14.06 -8.02
N ALA A 353 3.76 14.53 -7.61
CA ALA A 353 3.32 14.44 -6.22
C ALA A 353 3.18 12.99 -5.73
N ILE A 354 2.59 12.09 -6.53
CA ILE A 354 2.46 10.68 -6.15
C ILE A 354 3.81 9.97 -6.09
N SER A 355 4.78 10.39 -6.90
CA SER A 355 6.16 9.90 -6.82
C SER A 355 6.83 10.32 -5.50
N ILE A 356 6.67 11.58 -5.08
CA ILE A 356 7.13 12.05 -3.77
C ILE A 356 6.47 11.26 -2.63
N VAL A 357 5.16 11.03 -2.71
CA VAL A 357 4.42 10.20 -1.75
C VAL A 357 5.01 8.79 -1.68
N ALA A 358 5.28 8.17 -2.82
CA ALA A 358 5.87 6.83 -2.90
C ALA A 358 7.22 6.75 -2.17
N THR A 359 8.09 7.75 -2.38
CA THR A 359 9.38 7.88 -1.70
C THR A 359 9.20 8.01 -0.18
N GLY A 360 8.26 8.87 0.25
CA GLY A 360 7.97 9.08 1.68
C GLY A 360 7.34 7.87 2.38
N LEU A 361 6.69 6.97 1.65
CA LEU A 361 6.08 5.76 2.23
C LEU A 361 7.05 4.58 2.34
N THR A 362 7.95 4.39 1.37
CA THR A 362 8.84 3.21 1.37
C THR A 362 10.02 3.33 0.41
N SER A 363 11.14 2.72 0.77
CA SER A 363 12.29 2.49 -0.13
C SER A 363 11.97 1.54 -1.28
N THR A 364 10.92 0.72 -1.17
CA THR A 364 10.48 -0.21 -2.24
C THR A 364 10.07 0.54 -3.51
N SER A 365 9.71 1.82 -3.39
CA SER A 365 9.33 2.66 -4.52
C SER A 365 10.42 2.77 -5.59
N VAL A 366 11.69 2.75 -5.20
CA VAL A 366 12.85 2.80 -6.11
C VAL A 366 12.87 1.60 -7.07
N MET A 367 12.36 0.44 -6.63
CA MET A 367 12.28 -0.77 -7.45
C MET A 367 10.98 -0.84 -8.27
N ILE A 368 9.85 -0.49 -7.67
CA ILE A 368 8.53 -0.71 -8.29
C ILE A 368 8.10 0.41 -9.23
N LEU A 369 8.43 1.68 -8.94
CA LEU A 369 8.09 2.80 -9.83
C LEU A 369 8.69 2.67 -11.24
N PRO A 370 9.97 2.26 -11.43
CA PRO A 370 10.49 1.96 -12.75
C PRO A 370 9.66 0.92 -13.51
N LEU A 371 9.15 -0.11 -12.83
CA LEU A 371 8.34 -1.15 -13.47
C LEU A 371 6.98 -0.61 -13.91
N VAL A 372 6.29 0.18 -13.06
CA VAL A 372 5.01 0.81 -13.42
C VAL A 372 5.18 1.69 -14.66
N VAL A 373 6.19 2.56 -14.67
CA VAL A 373 6.39 3.50 -15.78
C VAL A 373 7.02 2.85 -16.99
N GLY A 374 7.85 1.83 -16.80
CA GLY A 374 8.35 0.98 -17.89
C GLY A 374 7.21 0.27 -18.61
N ALA A 375 6.26 -0.30 -17.88
CA ALA A 375 5.06 -0.93 -18.44
C ALA A 375 4.17 0.08 -19.19
N ALA A 376 3.91 1.26 -18.61
CA ALA A 376 3.17 2.32 -19.27
C ALA A 376 3.91 2.87 -20.51
N GLY A 377 5.23 3.05 -20.39
CA GLY A 377 6.14 3.53 -21.42
C GLY A 377 6.21 2.56 -22.59
N LEU A 378 6.31 1.26 -22.36
CA LEU A 378 6.24 0.22 -23.39
C LEU A 378 4.99 0.38 -24.24
N GLY A 379 3.82 0.50 -23.61
CA GLY A 379 2.57 0.75 -24.32
C GLY A 379 2.64 1.99 -25.22
N MET A 380 3.17 3.09 -24.69
CA MET A 380 3.21 4.38 -25.39
C MET A 380 4.26 4.45 -26.50
N LEU A 381 5.39 3.77 -26.34
CA LEU A 381 6.40 3.61 -27.37
C LEU A 381 5.82 2.92 -28.61
N LEU A 382 5.00 1.88 -28.40
CA LEU A 382 4.40 1.10 -29.49
C LEU A 382 3.41 1.90 -30.35
N VAL A 383 2.83 2.98 -29.82
CA VAL A 383 1.94 3.89 -30.54
C VAL A 383 2.62 5.20 -30.95
N GLY A 384 3.97 5.26 -30.90
CA GLY A 384 4.76 6.40 -31.36
C GLY A 384 4.84 7.58 -30.38
N ARG A 385 4.35 7.43 -29.14
CA ARG A 385 4.31 8.50 -28.12
C ARG A 385 5.52 8.48 -27.18
N TRP A 386 6.72 8.32 -27.74
CA TRP A 386 7.95 8.16 -26.96
C TRP A 386 8.33 9.40 -26.13
N ARG A 387 8.09 10.61 -26.65
CA ARG A 387 8.36 11.86 -25.91
C ARG A 387 7.51 11.97 -24.66
N ASP A 388 6.22 11.63 -24.80
CA ASP A 388 5.29 11.62 -23.67
C ASP A 388 5.73 10.54 -22.65
N ALA A 389 6.12 9.36 -23.11
CA ALA A 389 6.66 8.30 -22.25
C ALA A 389 7.90 8.76 -21.48
N LEU A 390 8.83 9.47 -22.12
CA LEU A 390 10.03 10.01 -21.48
C LEU A 390 9.69 11.05 -20.42
N VAL A 391 8.78 11.99 -20.70
CA VAL A 391 8.36 13.02 -19.74
C VAL A 391 7.71 12.40 -18.50
N ALA A 392 6.80 11.42 -18.68
CA ALA A 392 6.21 10.69 -17.57
C ALA A 392 7.28 9.89 -16.79
N GLY A 393 8.20 9.24 -17.50
CA GLY A 393 9.37 8.55 -16.94
C GLY A 393 10.17 9.43 -16.00
N VAL A 394 10.61 10.59 -16.50
CA VAL A 394 11.36 11.56 -15.71
C VAL A 394 10.54 12.07 -14.52
N ALA A 395 9.27 12.42 -14.73
CA ALA A 395 8.41 12.92 -13.66
C ALA A 395 8.23 11.94 -12.50
N VAL A 396 8.16 10.64 -12.78
CA VAL A 396 8.06 9.61 -11.74
C VAL A 396 9.41 9.31 -11.11
N MET A 397 10.48 9.24 -11.89
CA MET A 397 11.78 8.77 -11.38
C MET A 397 12.62 9.85 -10.72
N PHE A 398 12.38 11.13 -11.04
CA PHE A 398 13.22 12.24 -10.59
C PHE A 398 13.39 12.27 -9.07
N TYR A 399 12.30 12.27 -8.31
CA TYR A 399 12.36 12.41 -6.85
C TYR A 399 12.94 11.18 -6.13
N PRO A 400 12.53 9.93 -6.42
CA PRO A 400 13.15 8.74 -5.84
C PRO A 400 14.65 8.69 -6.11
N VAL A 401 15.07 8.90 -7.35
CA VAL A 401 16.49 8.86 -7.73
C VAL A 401 17.27 9.97 -7.02
N ALA A 402 16.76 11.21 -7.04
CA ALA A 402 17.40 12.32 -6.34
C ALA A 402 17.52 12.05 -4.84
N SER A 403 16.47 11.52 -4.19
CA SER A 403 16.49 11.22 -2.75
C SER A 403 17.54 10.17 -2.40
N VAL A 404 17.69 9.11 -3.20
CA VAL A 404 18.71 8.07 -2.99
C VAL A 404 20.11 8.64 -3.20
N ILE A 405 20.33 9.40 -4.28
CA ILE A 405 21.62 10.02 -4.57
C ILE A 405 22.04 10.95 -3.42
N VAL A 406 21.15 11.86 -3.00
CA VAL A 406 21.43 12.79 -1.90
C VAL A 406 21.75 12.01 -0.62
N THR A 407 20.93 11.01 -0.28
CA THR A 407 21.15 10.22 0.94
C THR A 407 22.48 9.47 0.92
N ARG A 408 22.88 8.90 -0.23
CA ARG A 408 24.18 8.23 -0.41
C ARG A 408 25.35 9.20 -0.28
N ILE A 409 25.22 10.41 -0.80
CA ILE A 409 26.25 11.45 -0.68
C ILE A 409 26.38 11.92 0.77
N THR A 410 25.27 12.08 1.49
CA THR A 410 25.27 12.64 2.85
C THR A 410 25.63 11.64 3.94
N LEU A 411 25.24 10.36 3.80
CA LEU A 411 25.38 9.34 4.85
C LEU A 411 26.42 8.27 4.51
N GLY A 412 27.02 8.33 3.33
CA GLY A 412 27.99 7.36 2.85
C GLY A 412 27.35 6.07 2.31
N PRO A 413 28.19 5.08 1.96
CA PRO A 413 27.72 3.82 1.40
C PRO A 413 26.96 3.01 2.46
N MET A 414 25.64 2.93 2.33
CA MET A 414 24.84 1.89 2.98
C MET A 414 25.20 0.52 2.42
N THR A 415 25.61 -0.39 3.29
CA THR A 415 25.80 -1.80 2.98
C THR A 415 24.43 -2.43 2.73
N SER A 416 24.17 -2.86 1.49
CA SER A 416 22.98 -3.66 1.17
C SER A 416 23.24 -5.11 1.54
N VAL A 417 23.29 -5.41 2.85
CA VAL A 417 23.52 -6.76 3.34
C VAL A 417 22.20 -7.30 3.88
N ILE A 418 21.30 -7.67 2.98
CA ILE A 418 20.25 -8.64 3.34
C ILE A 418 20.81 -10.02 3.02
N ALA A 419 21.89 -10.42 3.72
CA ALA A 419 22.64 -11.65 3.46
C ALA A 419 21.90 -12.95 3.86
N SER A 420 20.59 -12.89 4.11
CA SER A 420 19.80 -14.05 4.51
C SER A 420 18.41 -14.12 3.86
N ALA A 421 18.08 -13.24 2.92
CA ALA A 421 16.78 -13.30 2.28
C ALA A 421 16.76 -14.31 1.14
N GLN A 422 15.84 -15.27 1.27
CA GLN A 422 15.56 -16.27 0.25
C GLN A 422 15.19 -15.57 -1.07
N PHE A 423 15.97 -15.85 -2.12
CA PHE A 423 15.62 -15.49 -3.48
C PHE A 423 14.44 -16.37 -3.94
N PHE A 424 13.49 -15.77 -4.64
CA PHE A 424 12.39 -16.48 -5.30
C PHE A 424 12.56 -16.33 -6.81
N ASP A 425 12.64 -17.47 -7.48
CA ASP A 425 12.60 -17.55 -8.94
C ASP A 425 11.21 -17.15 -9.49
N ALA A 426 11.00 -17.30 -10.79
CA ALA A 426 9.75 -16.92 -11.44
C ALA A 426 8.53 -17.68 -10.88
N GLU A 427 8.64 -19.00 -10.72
CA GLU A 427 7.60 -19.86 -10.16
C GLU A 427 7.32 -19.49 -8.70
N GLY A 428 8.37 -19.41 -7.88
CA GLY A 428 8.27 -19.03 -6.48
C GLY A 428 7.66 -17.64 -6.29
N THR A 429 8.03 -16.66 -7.12
CA THR A 429 7.48 -15.31 -7.09
C THR A 429 5.98 -15.30 -7.42
N TYR A 430 5.57 -16.06 -8.44
CA TYR A 430 4.16 -16.20 -8.78
C TYR A 430 3.39 -16.87 -7.65
N ARG A 431 3.80 -18.06 -7.20
CA ARG A 431 3.12 -18.81 -6.13
C ARG A 431 3.00 -17.98 -4.85
N ARG A 432 4.05 -17.25 -4.50
CA ARG A 432 4.10 -16.42 -3.29
C ARG A 432 3.15 -15.22 -3.32
N THR A 433 2.96 -14.59 -4.48
CA THR A 433 2.22 -13.30 -4.57
C THR A 433 0.86 -13.42 -5.25
N LEU A 434 0.79 -14.25 -6.30
CA LEU A 434 -0.39 -14.51 -7.12
C LEU A 434 -1.13 -15.78 -6.68
N LEU A 435 -0.55 -16.56 -5.76
CA LEU A 435 -1.10 -17.79 -5.17
C LEU A 435 -1.10 -18.99 -6.13
N VAL A 436 -1.60 -20.12 -5.62
CA VAL A 436 -1.73 -21.39 -6.34
C VAL A 436 -3.18 -21.88 -6.36
N GLY A 437 -3.44 -22.98 -7.05
CA GLY A 437 -4.77 -23.57 -7.16
C GLY A 437 -5.76 -22.62 -7.82
N VAL A 438 -7.02 -22.66 -7.37
CA VAL A 438 -8.11 -21.83 -7.93
C VAL A 438 -7.80 -20.34 -7.85
N LEU A 439 -7.16 -19.87 -6.77
CA LEU A 439 -6.80 -18.46 -6.63
C LEU A 439 -5.69 -18.05 -7.59
N GLY A 440 -4.67 -18.90 -7.76
CA GLY A 440 -3.64 -18.74 -8.79
C GLY A 440 -4.25 -18.61 -10.17
N VAL A 441 -5.17 -19.50 -10.54
CA VAL A 441 -5.89 -19.42 -11.82
C VAL A 441 -6.64 -18.09 -11.97
N ILE A 442 -7.37 -17.64 -10.95
CA ILE A 442 -8.11 -16.37 -11.00
C ILE A 442 -7.15 -15.18 -11.17
N CYS A 443 -6.04 -15.16 -10.44
CA CYS A 443 -4.99 -14.14 -10.55
C CYS A 443 -4.33 -14.15 -11.94
N GLY A 444 -4.04 -15.33 -12.49
CA GLY A 444 -3.53 -15.49 -13.85
C GLY A 444 -4.52 -15.00 -14.91
N LEU A 445 -5.79 -15.35 -14.79
CA LEU A 445 -6.84 -14.85 -15.69
C LEU A 445 -6.96 -13.33 -15.61
N ALA A 446 -6.91 -12.75 -14.41
CA ALA A 446 -6.91 -11.30 -14.23
C ALA A 446 -5.70 -10.63 -14.92
N LEU A 447 -4.50 -11.21 -14.77
CA LEU A 447 -3.27 -10.71 -15.37
C LEU A 447 -3.32 -10.75 -16.91
N TRP A 448 -3.64 -11.91 -17.49
CA TRP A 448 -3.52 -12.12 -18.94
C TRP A 448 -4.77 -11.75 -19.74
N CYS A 449 -5.97 -11.83 -19.16
CA CYS A 449 -7.21 -11.40 -19.81
C CYS A 449 -7.61 -9.95 -19.46
N GLY A 450 -7.07 -9.39 -18.37
CA GLY A 450 -7.33 -8.02 -17.92
C GLY A 450 -7.27 -6.94 -19.00
N PRO A 451 -6.28 -6.95 -19.93
CA PRO A 451 -6.18 -5.97 -21.01
C PRO A 451 -7.41 -5.87 -21.93
N PHE A 452 -8.21 -6.94 -22.02
CA PHE A 452 -9.43 -6.97 -22.83
C PHE A 452 -10.68 -6.53 -22.06
N LEU A 453 -10.61 -6.48 -20.74
CA LEU A 453 -11.72 -6.13 -19.85
C LEU A 453 -11.72 -4.65 -19.47
N VAL A 454 -10.54 -4.04 -19.47
CA VAL A 454 -10.39 -2.60 -19.23
C VAL A 454 -10.92 -1.77 -20.39
N ARG A 455 -11.22 -0.50 -20.10
CA ARG A 455 -11.67 0.49 -21.07
C ARG A 455 -10.66 0.62 -22.21
N ARG A 456 -11.17 0.66 -23.44
CA ARG A 456 -10.37 0.83 -24.66
C ARG A 456 -9.57 2.14 -24.64
N GLY A 457 -8.50 2.19 -25.43
CA GLY A 457 -7.60 3.34 -25.49
C GLY A 457 -6.43 3.17 -24.52
N THR A 458 -6.04 4.27 -23.86
CA THR A 458 -4.91 4.33 -22.92
C THR A 458 -4.96 3.24 -21.83
N PRO A 459 -6.10 2.96 -21.15
CA PRO A 459 -6.14 1.94 -20.09
C PRO A 459 -5.83 0.52 -20.60
N ALA A 460 -6.42 0.12 -21.73
CA ALA A 460 -6.16 -1.19 -22.36
C ALA A 460 -4.69 -1.38 -22.74
N LEU A 461 -4.07 -0.33 -23.29
CA LEU A 461 -2.67 -0.36 -23.66
C LEU A 461 -1.75 -0.47 -22.43
N PHE A 462 -2.11 0.20 -21.33
CA PHE A 462 -1.40 0.13 -20.05
C PHE A 462 -1.54 -1.21 -19.35
N ALA A 463 -2.75 -1.76 -19.30
CA ALA A 463 -2.97 -3.11 -18.79
C ALA A 463 -2.21 -4.15 -19.63
N ALA A 464 -2.19 -4.01 -20.96
CA ALA A 464 -1.42 -4.88 -21.84
C ALA A 464 0.10 -4.74 -21.62
N GLY A 465 0.61 -3.52 -21.49
CA GLY A 465 2.01 -3.26 -21.16
C GLY A 465 2.41 -3.84 -19.80
N ALA A 466 1.53 -3.75 -18.80
CA ALA A 466 1.75 -4.34 -17.49
C ALA A 466 1.74 -5.87 -17.53
N ALA A 467 0.80 -6.48 -18.25
CA ALA A 467 0.77 -7.91 -18.47
C ALA A 467 2.02 -8.40 -19.21
N ALA A 468 2.50 -7.67 -20.22
CA ALA A 468 3.72 -8.02 -20.96
C ALA A 468 4.98 -7.91 -20.11
N ALA A 469 5.12 -6.82 -19.33
CA ALA A 469 6.24 -6.66 -18.41
C ALA A 469 6.25 -7.77 -17.34
N MET A 470 5.07 -8.11 -16.80
CA MET A 470 4.96 -9.18 -15.81
C MET A 470 5.25 -10.55 -16.43
N SER A 471 4.70 -10.86 -17.61
CA SER A 471 4.99 -12.12 -18.32
C SER A 471 6.48 -12.28 -18.61
N LEU A 472 7.17 -11.20 -18.99
CA LEU A 472 8.63 -11.23 -19.20
C LEU A 472 9.38 -11.54 -17.90
N LEU A 473 9.00 -10.90 -16.78
CA LEU A 473 9.59 -11.16 -15.47
C LEU A 473 9.32 -12.59 -14.98
N LEU A 474 8.26 -13.25 -15.45
CA LEU A 474 7.93 -14.63 -15.09
C LEU A 474 8.59 -15.67 -16.01
N VAL A 475 9.42 -15.27 -16.96
CA VAL A 475 10.25 -16.20 -17.74
C VAL A 475 11.42 -16.68 -16.87
N PRO A 476 11.66 -18.00 -16.75
CA PRO A 476 12.83 -18.52 -16.04
C PRO A 476 14.14 -17.86 -16.48
N GLY A 477 14.99 -17.46 -15.53
CA GLY A 477 16.28 -16.81 -15.78
C GLY A 477 16.24 -15.27 -15.73
N VAL A 478 15.07 -14.63 -15.90
CA VAL A 478 14.97 -13.16 -15.92
C VAL A 478 15.13 -12.56 -14.53
N LEU A 479 14.45 -13.12 -13.51
CA LEU A 479 14.59 -12.62 -12.13
C LEU A 479 15.98 -12.93 -11.56
N GLU A 480 16.57 -14.03 -11.97
CA GLU A 480 17.93 -14.45 -11.61
C GLU A 480 18.95 -13.46 -12.17
N ALA A 481 18.82 -13.08 -13.45
CA ALA A 481 19.65 -12.08 -14.08
C ALA A 481 19.49 -10.69 -13.42
N LEU A 482 18.25 -10.31 -13.08
CA LEU A 482 18.00 -9.06 -12.35
C LEU A 482 18.59 -9.10 -10.94
N SER A 483 18.49 -10.23 -10.26
CA SER A 483 19.08 -10.46 -8.94
C SER A 483 20.60 -10.29 -8.98
N ALA A 484 21.26 -10.97 -9.92
CA ALA A 484 22.70 -10.89 -10.12
C ALA A 484 23.17 -9.48 -10.51
N GLY A 485 22.40 -8.76 -11.34
CA GLY A 485 22.76 -7.41 -11.81
C GLY A 485 22.46 -6.28 -10.83
N SER A 486 21.50 -6.45 -9.92
CA SER A 486 21.03 -5.38 -9.02
C SER A 486 21.37 -5.61 -7.54
N GLY A 487 21.67 -6.84 -7.13
CA GLY A 487 21.85 -7.22 -5.73
C GLY A 487 20.54 -7.19 -4.90
N LEU A 488 19.37 -7.10 -5.55
CA LEU A 488 18.06 -6.94 -4.88
C LEU A 488 17.33 -8.27 -4.59
N ALA A 489 18.05 -9.39 -4.53
CA ALA A 489 17.51 -10.74 -4.37
C ALA A 489 16.38 -10.84 -3.31
N ALA A 490 16.58 -10.18 -2.18
CA ALA A 490 15.70 -10.18 -1.01
C ALA A 490 14.28 -9.63 -1.24
N VAL A 491 14.13 -8.75 -2.23
CA VAL A 491 12.91 -7.95 -2.43
C VAL A 491 12.29 -8.17 -3.81
N LEU A 492 12.95 -8.91 -4.70
CA LEU A 492 12.46 -9.16 -6.07
C LEU A 492 11.13 -9.89 -6.10
N TRP A 493 10.76 -10.68 -5.09
CA TRP A 493 9.42 -11.27 -5.01
C TRP A 493 8.29 -10.22 -5.01
N ARG A 494 8.59 -8.95 -4.71
CA ARG A 494 7.63 -7.83 -4.73
C ARG A 494 7.35 -7.30 -6.14
N VAL A 495 8.05 -7.77 -7.19
CA VAL A 495 7.80 -7.29 -8.56
C VAL A 495 6.33 -7.34 -8.98
N PRO A 496 5.46 -8.30 -8.60
CA PRO A 496 4.06 -8.27 -9.01
C PRO A 496 3.28 -7.04 -8.51
N TRP A 497 3.80 -6.30 -7.51
CA TRP A 497 3.15 -5.14 -6.93
C TRP A 497 2.93 -3.98 -7.91
N PHE A 498 3.66 -3.91 -9.04
CA PHE A 498 3.43 -2.85 -10.03
C PHE A 498 2.11 -3.05 -10.80
N VAL A 499 1.59 -4.29 -10.83
CA VAL A 499 0.32 -4.63 -11.48
C VAL A 499 -0.82 -4.36 -10.50
N PRO A 500 -1.86 -3.60 -10.88
CA PRO A 500 -3.00 -3.33 -10.01
C PRO A 500 -3.97 -4.53 -10.01
N LEU A 501 -3.46 -5.69 -9.63
CA LEU A 501 -4.13 -6.97 -9.76
C LEU A 501 -5.52 -7.01 -9.08
N PRO A 502 -5.75 -6.46 -7.88
CA PRO A 502 -7.09 -6.47 -7.28
C PRO A 502 -8.15 -5.82 -8.16
N ALA A 503 -7.78 -4.73 -8.86
CA ALA A 503 -8.68 -4.09 -9.82
C ALA A 503 -8.95 -5.00 -11.03
N LEU A 504 -7.92 -5.67 -11.57
CA LEU A 504 -8.07 -6.60 -12.69
C LEU A 504 -8.92 -7.83 -12.32
N VAL A 505 -8.76 -8.37 -11.11
CA VAL A 505 -9.61 -9.44 -10.57
C VAL A 505 -11.06 -8.97 -10.48
N GLY A 506 -11.30 -7.77 -9.97
CA GLY A 506 -12.63 -7.16 -9.96
C GLY A 506 -13.26 -7.06 -11.36
N LEU A 507 -12.47 -6.76 -12.39
CA LEU A 507 -12.95 -6.63 -13.76
C LEU A 507 -13.39 -7.96 -14.40
N LEU A 508 -13.00 -9.12 -13.87
CA LEU A 508 -13.45 -10.43 -14.38
C LEU A 508 -14.98 -10.58 -14.35
N CYS A 509 -15.68 -9.92 -13.44
CA CYS A 509 -17.16 -9.94 -13.40
C CYS A 509 -17.84 -9.00 -14.41
N THR A 510 -17.06 -8.26 -15.21
CA THR A 510 -17.54 -7.28 -16.19
C THR A 510 -17.54 -7.80 -17.63
N ILE A 511 -17.25 -9.09 -17.83
CA ILE A 511 -17.25 -9.75 -19.14
C ILE A 511 -18.60 -9.53 -19.85
N ASP A 512 -18.52 -9.14 -21.11
CA ASP A 512 -19.67 -8.96 -21.99
C ASP A 512 -19.72 -10.10 -23.00
N VAL A 513 -20.78 -10.91 -22.97
CA VAL A 513 -20.96 -12.06 -23.85
C VAL A 513 -21.84 -11.63 -25.04
N PRO A 514 -21.31 -11.53 -26.27
CA PRO A 514 -22.00 -10.91 -27.41
C PRO A 514 -23.44 -11.38 -27.71
N PRO A 515 -23.80 -12.68 -27.66
CA PRO A 515 -25.19 -13.10 -27.86
C PRO A 515 -26.13 -12.65 -26.73
N LEU A 516 -25.61 -12.48 -25.50
CA LEU A 516 -26.36 -12.05 -24.32
C LEU A 516 -26.39 -10.51 -24.17
N ALA A 517 -25.53 -9.79 -24.92
CA ALA A 517 -25.37 -8.34 -24.84
C ALA A 517 -26.59 -7.53 -25.31
N ARG A 518 -27.53 -8.16 -26.04
CA ARG A 518 -28.76 -7.51 -26.50
C ARG A 518 -29.82 -7.34 -25.40
N VAL A 519 -29.71 -8.09 -24.29
CA VAL A 519 -30.68 -8.05 -23.19
C VAL A 519 -30.00 -7.54 -21.91
N ALA A 520 -30.29 -6.29 -21.54
CA ALA A 520 -29.63 -5.62 -20.42
C ALA A 520 -29.75 -6.39 -19.09
N THR A 521 -30.91 -7.00 -18.83
CA THR A 521 -31.20 -7.80 -17.63
C THR A 521 -30.34 -9.06 -17.57
N LEU A 522 -30.28 -9.84 -18.65
CA LEU A 522 -29.50 -11.08 -18.71
C LEU A 522 -28.01 -10.81 -18.53
N ARG A 523 -27.51 -9.73 -19.14
CA ARG A 523 -26.14 -9.26 -18.92
C ARG A 523 -25.90 -8.96 -17.44
N ALA A 524 -26.85 -8.32 -16.74
CA ALA A 524 -26.73 -7.97 -15.31
C ALA A 524 -26.69 -9.22 -14.44
N VAL A 525 -27.55 -10.19 -14.72
CA VAL A 525 -27.56 -11.50 -14.08
C VAL A 525 -26.23 -12.23 -14.26
N VAL A 526 -25.70 -12.32 -15.49
CA VAL A 526 -24.40 -12.98 -15.75
C VAL A 526 -23.27 -12.34 -14.95
N GLY A 527 -23.20 -11.01 -14.90
CA GLY A 527 -22.18 -10.33 -14.09
C GLY A 527 -22.36 -10.61 -12.59
N GLY A 528 -23.60 -10.59 -12.09
CA GLY A 528 -23.91 -10.93 -10.70
C GLY A 528 -23.54 -12.38 -10.35
N VAL A 529 -23.82 -13.33 -11.24
CA VAL A 529 -23.44 -14.74 -11.09
C VAL A 529 -21.92 -14.89 -11.09
N LEU A 530 -21.20 -14.27 -12.04
CA LEU A 530 -19.73 -14.30 -12.04
C LEU A 530 -19.13 -13.67 -10.78
N ALA A 531 -19.68 -12.55 -10.31
CA ALA A 531 -19.27 -11.95 -9.05
C ALA A 531 -19.51 -12.90 -7.87
N ALA A 532 -20.68 -13.55 -7.79
CA ALA A 532 -20.99 -14.52 -6.75
C ALA A 532 -20.06 -15.75 -6.80
N VAL A 533 -19.74 -16.25 -7.99
CA VAL A 533 -18.78 -17.35 -8.19
C VAL A 533 -17.39 -16.95 -7.74
N LEU A 534 -16.90 -15.77 -8.12
CA LEU A 534 -15.59 -15.26 -7.69
C LEU A 534 -15.53 -15.09 -6.18
N VAL A 535 -16.52 -14.43 -5.58
CA VAL A 535 -16.59 -14.24 -4.12
C VAL A 535 -16.70 -15.58 -3.39
N GLY A 536 -17.49 -16.51 -3.91
CA GLY A 536 -17.58 -17.87 -3.39
C GLY A 536 -16.25 -18.62 -3.46
N ALA A 537 -15.53 -18.51 -4.58
CA ALA A 537 -14.19 -19.08 -4.74
C ALA A 537 -13.19 -18.47 -3.74
N PHE A 538 -13.23 -17.16 -3.50
CA PHE A 538 -12.38 -16.52 -2.49
C PHE A 538 -12.73 -16.99 -1.08
N ALA A 539 -14.02 -17.14 -0.76
CA ALA A 539 -14.46 -17.59 0.55
C ALA A 539 -14.07 -19.05 0.84
N VAL A 540 -14.06 -19.91 -0.19
CA VAL A 540 -13.74 -21.34 -0.05
C VAL A 540 -12.23 -21.61 -0.13
N ALA A 541 -11.54 -21.03 -1.11
CA ALA A 541 -10.12 -21.30 -1.38
C ALA A 541 -9.17 -20.31 -0.68
N GLY A 542 -9.66 -19.13 -0.30
CA GLY A 542 -8.89 -18.10 0.36
C GLY A 542 -8.79 -18.26 1.87
N THR A 543 -7.93 -17.44 2.47
CA THR A 543 -7.87 -17.27 3.91
C THR A 543 -8.32 -15.84 4.23
N PRO A 544 -9.50 -15.67 4.86
CA PRO A 544 -10.05 -14.36 5.11
C PRO A 544 -9.23 -13.59 6.14
N MET A 545 -9.24 -12.26 6.02
CA MET A 545 -8.44 -11.37 6.86
C MET A 545 -8.74 -11.53 8.35
N TRP A 546 -9.94 -11.96 8.75
CA TRP A 546 -10.32 -12.20 10.14
C TRP A 546 -10.00 -13.62 10.65
N SER A 547 -9.23 -14.40 9.88
CA SER A 547 -8.79 -15.74 10.27
C SER A 547 -7.51 -15.69 11.08
N ALA A 548 -7.41 -16.53 12.11
CA ALA A 548 -6.16 -16.76 12.83
C ALA A 548 -5.01 -17.24 11.90
N ARG A 549 -5.34 -17.94 10.79
CA ARG A 549 -4.36 -18.35 9.76
C ARG A 549 -3.72 -17.16 9.02
N SER A 550 -4.36 -15.99 9.04
CA SER A 550 -3.80 -14.73 8.52
C SER A 550 -2.96 -13.97 9.55
N PHE A 551 -2.71 -14.55 10.72
CA PHE A 551 -2.05 -13.91 11.87
C PHE A 551 -2.79 -12.64 12.34
N VAL A 552 -4.11 -12.64 12.14
CA VAL A 552 -5.00 -11.54 12.50
C VAL A 552 -5.98 -12.01 13.56
N GLU A 553 -6.16 -11.17 14.57
CA GLU A 553 -7.18 -11.31 15.61
C GLU A 553 -8.26 -10.24 15.42
N VAL A 554 -9.51 -10.62 15.70
CA VAL A 554 -10.64 -9.68 15.74
C VAL A 554 -10.97 -9.40 17.20
N HIS A 555 -11.16 -8.12 17.52
CA HIS A 555 -11.46 -7.67 18.87
C HIS A 555 -12.82 -6.98 18.93
N GLU A 556 -13.47 -7.07 20.08
CA GLU A 556 -14.78 -6.44 20.34
C GLU A 556 -14.70 -4.91 20.48
N ARG A 557 -13.49 -4.38 20.67
CA ARG A 557 -13.21 -2.96 20.88
C ARG A 557 -11.95 -2.52 20.15
N PRO A 558 -11.80 -1.23 19.81
CA PRO A 558 -10.58 -0.71 19.24
C PRO A 558 -9.37 -1.04 20.12
N THR A 559 -8.37 -1.71 19.56
CA THR A 559 -7.20 -2.17 20.31
C THR A 559 -5.90 -1.85 19.58
N TRP A 560 -4.81 -1.73 20.33
CA TRP A 560 -3.48 -1.73 19.75
C TRP A 560 -3.25 -3.05 19.02
N LYS A 561 -2.53 -3.02 17.90
CA LYS A 561 -2.21 -4.23 17.12
C LYS A 561 -1.09 -5.06 17.77
N LEU A 562 -1.09 -5.09 19.09
CA LEU A 562 -0.21 -5.88 19.93
C LEU A 562 -1.01 -6.91 20.73
N PRO A 563 -0.42 -8.09 21.00
CA PRO A 563 -0.98 -9.00 21.97
C PRO A 563 -1.18 -8.31 23.32
N GLN A 564 -2.44 -8.22 23.76
CA GLN A 564 -2.85 -7.41 24.91
C GLN A 564 -2.16 -7.82 26.21
N GLN A 565 -1.83 -9.11 26.35
CA GLN A 565 -1.07 -9.61 27.49
C GLN A 565 0.35 -9.04 27.53
N ARG A 566 1.05 -8.98 26.39
CA ARG A 566 2.42 -8.47 26.27
C ARG A 566 2.47 -6.97 26.51
N GLN A 567 1.54 -6.24 25.90
CA GLN A 567 1.36 -4.81 26.12
C GLN A 567 1.23 -4.48 27.63
N LYS A 568 0.35 -5.19 28.36
CA LYS A 568 0.18 -4.98 29.81
C LYS A 568 1.42 -5.32 30.64
N ILE A 569 2.26 -6.25 30.18
CA ILE A 569 3.53 -6.57 30.85
C ILE A 569 4.54 -5.45 30.60
N ASP A 570 4.68 -4.98 29.37
CA ASP A 570 5.64 -3.93 29.03
C ASP A 570 5.30 -2.61 29.73
N PHE A 571 4.03 -2.21 29.77
CA PHE A 571 3.61 -1.05 30.59
C PHE A 571 3.91 -1.26 32.07
N TRP A 572 3.76 -2.49 32.59
CA TRP A 572 4.12 -2.75 33.98
C TRP A 572 5.64 -2.64 34.21
N ILE A 573 6.47 -3.18 33.32
CA ILE A 573 7.94 -3.09 33.41
C ILE A 573 8.40 -1.63 33.29
N TRP A 574 7.78 -0.86 32.38
CA TRP A 574 8.10 0.56 32.17
C TRP A 574 7.81 1.40 33.42
N ASN A 575 6.70 1.13 34.12
CA ASN A 575 6.30 1.85 35.33
C ASN A 575 6.89 1.27 36.63
N LEU A 576 8.01 0.53 36.58
CA LEU A 576 8.72 0.11 37.78
C LEU A 576 9.62 1.26 38.27
N ASP A 577 9.25 1.89 39.38
CA ASP A 577 9.98 3.03 39.96
C ASP A 577 11.44 2.69 40.29
N ASP A 578 11.70 1.49 40.81
CA ASP A 578 13.04 1.03 41.23
C ASP A 578 13.80 0.26 40.13
N ARG A 579 13.48 0.48 38.85
CA ARG A 579 14.16 -0.21 37.74
C ARG A 579 15.63 0.26 37.63
N PRO A 580 16.62 -0.63 37.69
CA PRO A 580 18.02 -0.26 37.48
C PRO A 580 18.27 0.33 36.07
N PRO A 581 19.23 1.25 35.93
CA PRO A 581 19.67 1.74 34.62
C PRO A 581 20.29 0.61 33.79
N GLY A 582 20.36 0.79 32.46
CA GLY A 582 20.90 -0.19 31.53
C GLY A 582 19.85 -0.88 30.66
N LEU A 583 20.26 -1.91 29.93
CA LEU A 583 19.39 -2.66 29.02
C LEU A 583 18.44 -3.60 29.79
N LEU A 584 17.20 -3.69 29.30
CA LEU A 584 16.23 -4.70 29.70
C LEU A 584 16.49 -5.99 28.92
N LEU A 585 16.78 -7.06 29.64
CA LEU A 585 16.67 -8.41 29.14
C LEU A 585 15.32 -8.99 29.52
N ALA A 586 14.52 -9.36 28.53
CA ALA A 586 13.23 -10.02 28.72
C ALA A 586 13.03 -11.08 27.62
N PRO A 587 12.01 -11.96 27.70
CA PRO A 587 11.62 -12.79 26.57
C PRO A 587 11.56 -11.96 25.27
N SER A 588 12.05 -12.51 24.17
CA SER A 588 12.09 -11.86 22.85
C SER A 588 10.74 -11.33 22.41
N THR A 589 9.65 -11.96 22.87
CA THR A 589 8.29 -11.49 22.62
C THR A 589 7.94 -10.17 23.29
N LEU A 590 8.52 -9.88 24.46
CA LEU A 590 8.37 -8.63 25.22
C LEU A 590 9.41 -7.60 24.76
N MET A 591 10.67 -8.01 24.56
CA MET A 591 11.70 -7.10 24.02
C MET A 591 11.32 -6.53 22.65
N ARG A 592 10.55 -7.27 21.85
CA ARG A 592 10.02 -6.77 20.57
C ARG A 592 8.92 -5.72 20.74
N THR A 593 8.12 -5.80 21.78
CA THR A 593 6.98 -4.90 21.98
C THR A 593 7.35 -3.68 22.84
N MET A 594 8.40 -3.76 23.64
CA MET A 594 8.87 -2.65 24.46
C MET A 594 9.18 -1.37 23.67
N PRO A 595 9.90 -1.39 22.51
CA PRO A 595 10.12 -0.19 21.70
C PRO A 595 8.84 0.45 21.16
N ILE A 596 7.74 -0.30 21.11
CA ILE A 596 6.42 0.18 20.68
C ILE A 596 5.67 0.83 21.85
N VAL A 597 6.05 0.53 23.09
CA VAL A 597 5.48 1.10 24.32
C VAL A 597 6.25 2.34 24.76
N THR A 598 7.57 2.33 24.70
CA THR A 598 8.39 3.49 25.04
C THR A 598 9.78 3.36 24.43
N SER A 599 10.45 4.49 24.27
CA SER A 599 11.84 4.56 23.85
C SER A 599 12.81 4.80 25.03
N GLU A 600 12.29 4.95 26.25
CA GLU A 600 13.06 5.09 27.50
C GLU A 600 13.62 3.75 28.00
N VAL A 601 12.88 2.66 27.78
CA VAL A 601 13.30 1.31 28.15
C VAL A 601 14.00 0.66 26.96
N ARG A 602 15.32 0.67 26.98
CA ARG A 602 16.17 0.01 26.00
C ARG A 602 16.18 -1.50 26.23
N VAL A 603 16.23 -2.29 25.17
CA VAL A 603 16.21 -3.76 25.24
C VAL A 603 17.47 -4.37 24.66
N VAL A 604 17.84 -5.56 25.17
CA VAL A 604 18.98 -6.33 24.66
C VAL A 604 18.79 -6.70 23.19
N MET A 605 17.63 -7.27 22.86
CA MET A 605 17.34 -7.75 21.51
C MET A 605 15.92 -7.43 21.07
N ALA A 606 15.74 -6.29 20.40
CA ALA A 606 14.45 -5.88 19.84
C ALA A 606 13.96 -6.88 18.76
N ARG A 607 14.85 -7.31 17.86
CA ARG A 607 14.57 -8.35 16.86
C ARG A 607 15.84 -8.93 16.25
N ASN A 608 16.01 -10.24 16.34
CA ASN A 608 17.17 -10.96 15.79
C ASN A 608 17.42 -10.71 14.28
N GLY A 609 16.38 -10.54 13.48
CA GLY A 609 16.49 -10.34 12.03
C GLY A 609 17.29 -9.10 11.61
N TYR A 610 17.48 -8.12 12.51
CA TYR A 610 18.32 -6.94 12.24
C TYR A 610 19.79 -7.15 12.62
N LEU A 611 20.15 -8.25 13.29
CA LEU A 611 21.54 -8.57 13.62
C LEU A 611 22.38 -8.94 12.38
N VAL A 612 21.74 -9.24 11.24
CA VAL A 612 22.43 -9.46 9.96
C VAL A 612 23.27 -8.26 9.54
N ASP A 613 22.88 -7.05 9.93
CA ASP A 613 23.63 -5.81 9.65
C ASP A 613 24.91 -5.68 10.50
N TYR A 614 25.10 -6.54 11.50
CA TYR A 614 26.21 -6.51 12.47
C TYR A 614 27.14 -7.72 12.40
N ASP A 615 27.04 -8.52 11.33
CA ASP A 615 27.58 -9.88 11.23
C ASP A 615 26.99 -10.81 12.31
N MET A 616 26.35 -11.89 11.88
CA MET A 616 25.70 -12.83 12.80
C MET A 616 26.72 -13.54 13.72
N ASN A 617 27.99 -13.61 13.30
CA ASN A 617 29.05 -14.27 14.07
C ASN A 617 29.81 -13.31 14.99
N SER A 618 29.54 -12.00 14.92
CA SER A 618 30.21 -11.03 15.79
C SER A 618 29.80 -11.21 17.25
N GLN A 619 30.68 -10.80 18.17
CA GLN A 619 30.37 -10.80 19.62
C GLN A 619 29.11 -9.97 19.92
N PHE A 620 28.90 -8.87 19.20
CA PHE A 620 27.72 -8.02 19.33
C PHE A 620 26.41 -8.79 19.08
N SER A 621 26.39 -9.62 18.04
CA SER A 621 25.23 -10.45 17.68
C SER A 621 25.08 -11.65 18.60
N GLN A 622 26.19 -12.35 18.85
CA GLN A 622 26.20 -13.58 19.66
C GLN A 622 25.79 -13.34 21.11
N ASP A 623 26.24 -12.26 21.74
CA ASP A 623 25.84 -11.93 23.11
C ASP A 623 24.33 -11.72 23.23
N ARG A 624 23.74 -10.99 22.27
CA ARG A 624 22.28 -10.75 22.24
C ARG A 624 21.49 -12.03 22.01
N LEU A 625 21.95 -12.90 21.11
CA LEU A 625 21.32 -14.19 20.84
C LEU A 625 21.36 -15.11 22.07
N LYS A 626 22.51 -15.21 22.74
CA LYS A 626 22.67 -16.01 23.97
C LYS A 626 21.77 -15.52 25.10
N LEU A 627 21.75 -14.21 25.35
CA LEU A 627 20.91 -13.63 26.38
C LEU A 627 19.41 -13.78 26.06
N ALA A 628 19.03 -13.60 24.79
CA ALA A 628 17.65 -13.81 24.37
C ALA A 628 17.21 -15.27 24.55
N ALA A 629 18.05 -16.24 24.18
CA ALA A 629 17.82 -17.67 24.43
C ALA A 629 17.57 -17.95 25.92
N PHE A 630 18.42 -17.40 26.80
CA PHE A 630 18.23 -17.49 28.25
C PHE A 630 16.87 -16.94 28.71
N ALA A 631 16.50 -15.74 28.24
CA ALA A 631 15.26 -15.09 28.65
C ALA A 631 13.99 -15.76 28.08
N ASP A 632 14.07 -16.29 26.85
CA ASP A 632 13.00 -17.06 26.19
C ASP A 632 12.79 -18.43 26.85
N GLY A 633 13.80 -18.96 27.55
CA GLY A 633 13.71 -20.23 28.26
C GLY A 633 13.83 -21.43 27.32
N VAL A 634 14.66 -21.32 26.29
CA VAL A 634 15.00 -22.46 25.44
C VAL A 634 15.81 -23.50 26.24
N ASP A 635 15.78 -24.75 25.80
CA ASP A 635 16.44 -25.85 26.51
C ASP A 635 17.97 -25.71 26.49
N GLU A 636 18.54 -25.34 25.35
CA GLU A 636 19.97 -25.11 25.19
C GLU A 636 20.32 -23.64 25.43
N ILE A 637 20.96 -23.34 26.56
CA ILE A 637 21.43 -22.00 26.92
C ILE A 637 22.95 -22.02 27.08
N ALA A 638 23.58 -20.87 26.87
CA ALA A 638 25.01 -20.72 27.08
C ALA A 638 25.38 -20.94 28.56
N PRO A 639 26.64 -21.34 28.85
CA PRO A 639 27.13 -21.47 30.21
C PRO A 639 26.98 -20.19 31.04
N VAL A 640 26.80 -20.32 32.36
CA VAL A 640 26.60 -19.19 33.29
C VAL A 640 27.68 -18.13 33.15
N ALA A 641 28.95 -18.52 33.02
CA ALA A 641 30.07 -17.59 32.84
C ALA A 641 29.95 -16.77 31.55
N GLU A 642 29.48 -17.37 30.45
CA GLU A 642 29.27 -16.65 29.19
C GLU A 642 28.08 -15.71 29.27
N LEU A 643 26.99 -16.13 29.93
CA LEU A 643 25.82 -15.29 30.17
C LEU A 643 26.17 -14.08 31.04
N ALA A 644 26.89 -14.29 32.14
CA ALA A 644 27.36 -13.20 33.01
C ALA A 644 28.22 -12.20 32.24
N ALA A 645 29.21 -12.69 31.48
CA ALA A 645 30.08 -11.84 30.68
C ALA A 645 29.34 -11.09 29.56
N ALA A 646 28.32 -11.70 28.95
CA ALA A 646 27.47 -11.04 27.96
C ALA A 646 26.59 -9.96 28.61
N MET A 647 26.04 -10.22 29.81
CA MET A 647 25.29 -9.22 30.57
C MET A 647 26.16 -8.03 30.98
N ASP A 648 27.43 -8.25 31.32
CA ASP A 648 28.40 -7.18 31.64
C ASP A 648 28.68 -6.31 30.41
N ARG A 649 29.03 -6.94 29.27
CA ARG A 649 29.36 -6.21 28.03
C ARG A 649 28.20 -5.38 27.49
N LEU A 650 26.97 -5.84 27.72
CA LEU A 650 25.75 -5.18 27.26
C LEU A 650 25.09 -4.28 28.32
N ASP A 651 25.70 -4.13 29.49
CA ASP A 651 25.17 -3.34 30.60
C ASP A 651 23.70 -3.68 30.91
N VAL A 652 23.44 -4.96 31.16
CA VAL A 652 22.08 -5.44 31.47
C VAL A 652 21.73 -5.12 32.92
N GLY A 653 20.93 -4.09 33.10
CA GLY A 653 20.47 -3.66 34.44
C GLY A 653 19.25 -4.42 34.97
N THR A 654 18.35 -4.82 34.08
CA THR A 654 17.08 -5.46 34.45
C THR A 654 16.88 -6.75 33.68
N VAL A 655 16.56 -7.84 34.40
CA VAL A 655 16.23 -9.13 33.80
C VAL A 655 14.81 -9.52 34.20
N CYS A 656 13.88 -9.60 33.25
CA CYS A 656 12.50 -9.99 33.50
C CYS A 656 12.17 -11.27 32.74
N VAL A 657 11.75 -12.35 33.42
CA VAL A 657 11.41 -13.63 32.78
C VAL A 657 10.00 -14.07 33.14
N TYR A 658 9.35 -14.80 32.23
CA TYR A 658 8.07 -15.44 32.55
C TYR A 658 8.24 -16.41 33.71
N ASN A 659 7.26 -16.48 34.61
CA ASN A 659 7.34 -17.38 35.78
C ASN A 659 7.44 -18.87 35.40
N GLY A 660 7.00 -19.23 34.18
CA GLY A 660 7.13 -20.56 33.61
C GLY A 660 8.56 -20.93 33.17
N ASN A 661 9.44 -19.95 32.92
CA ASN A 661 10.85 -20.19 32.64
C ASN A 661 11.59 -20.49 33.96
N ARG A 662 11.42 -21.70 34.47
CA ARG A 662 12.03 -22.13 35.75
C ARG A 662 13.55 -22.07 35.68
N LYS A 663 14.13 -22.54 34.58
CA LYS A 663 15.58 -22.57 34.36
C LYS A 663 16.23 -21.19 34.55
N ALA A 664 15.70 -20.14 33.93
CA ALA A 664 16.25 -18.80 34.09
C ALA A 664 16.07 -18.26 35.52
N ARG A 665 14.99 -18.63 36.20
CA ARG A 665 14.72 -18.21 37.59
C ARG A 665 15.64 -18.91 38.59
N ASP A 666 15.94 -20.18 38.36
CA ASP A 666 16.82 -21.00 39.21
C ASP A 666 18.29 -20.59 39.04
N LEU A 667 18.69 -20.19 37.82
CA LEU A 667 20.03 -19.66 37.53
C LEU A 667 20.22 -18.19 37.91
N ALA A 668 19.15 -17.44 38.19
CA ALA A 668 19.26 -16.02 38.50
C ALA A 668 20.20 -15.72 39.69
N PRO A 669 20.15 -16.46 40.83
CA PRO A 669 21.10 -16.27 41.92
C PRO A 669 22.55 -16.56 41.53
N GLU A 670 22.81 -17.58 40.70
CA GLU A 670 24.15 -17.90 40.21
C GLU A 670 24.73 -16.80 39.30
N LEU A 671 23.85 -16.06 38.63
CA LEU A 671 24.19 -14.86 37.84
C LEU A 671 24.30 -13.58 38.70
N GLY A 672 24.24 -13.69 40.04
CA GLY A 672 24.29 -12.54 40.95
C GLY A 672 23.03 -11.67 40.92
N LEU A 673 21.90 -12.22 40.43
CA LEU A 673 20.65 -11.50 40.27
C LEU A 673 19.72 -11.73 41.46
N VAL A 674 19.17 -10.64 42.01
CA VAL A 674 18.16 -10.66 43.08
C VAL A 674 16.82 -10.21 42.57
N LYS A 675 15.77 -10.94 42.96
CA LYS A 675 14.39 -10.56 42.66
C LYS A 675 14.07 -9.22 43.32
N PHE A 676 13.50 -8.29 42.55
CA PHE A 676 13.02 -7.01 43.11
C PHE A 676 11.54 -6.73 42.77
N ALA A 677 10.99 -7.34 41.72
CA ALA A 677 9.58 -7.16 41.36
C ALA A 677 8.94 -8.44 40.82
N SER A 678 7.63 -8.58 40.97
CA SER A 678 6.87 -9.66 40.33
C SER A 678 5.43 -9.28 40.04
N ARG A 679 4.96 -9.70 38.86
CA ARG A 679 3.60 -9.54 38.38
C ARG A 679 2.85 -10.87 38.44
N LYS A 680 1.61 -10.85 38.92
CA LYS A 680 0.71 -12.02 38.96
C LYS A 680 0.09 -12.31 37.58
N ALA A 681 -0.59 -13.45 37.47
CA ALA A 681 -1.28 -13.86 36.24
C ALA A 681 -2.40 -12.87 35.83
N PRO A 682 -2.77 -12.82 34.53
CA PRO A 682 -2.22 -13.59 33.40
C PRO A 682 -0.89 -13.02 32.88
N GLY A 683 0.04 -13.90 32.49
CA GLY A 683 1.40 -13.52 32.06
C GLY A 683 2.27 -13.13 33.24
N ALA A 684 2.36 -14.03 34.21
CA ALA A 684 3.15 -13.79 35.40
C ALA A 684 4.63 -13.68 35.04
N VAL A 685 5.28 -12.61 35.49
CA VAL A 685 6.66 -12.25 35.18
C VAL A 685 7.36 -11.89 36.47
N THR A 686 8.61 -12.31 36.62
CA THR A 686 9.49 -11.93 37.73
C THR A 686 10.66 -11.15 37.18
N CYS A 687 10.95 -10.00 37.79
CA CYS A 687 12.07 -9.15 37.43
C CYS A 687 13.15 -9.19 38.52
N TYR A 688 14.38 -9.24 38.04
CA TYR A 688 15.60 -9.34 38.80
C TYR A 688 16.52 -8.17 38.45
N ARG A 689 17.36 -7.80 39.42
CA ARG A 689 18.41 -6.79 39.29
C ARG A 689 19.73 -7.39 39.76
N ARG A 690 20.86 -6.83 39.32
CA ARG A 690 22.16 -7.20 39.88
C ARG A 690 22.27 -6.75 41.33
N THR A 691 22.93 -7.58 42.13
CA THR A 691 23.44 -7.13 43.43
C THR A 691 24.60 -6.17 43.17
N ALA A 692 24.56 -5.02 43.84
CA ALA A 692 25.59 -3.98 43.71
C ALA A 692 26.93 -4.45 44.27
#